data_AF-A0A6L3EWS4-F1
#
_entry.id   AF-A0A6L3EWS4-F1
#
_cell.length_a   1.000
_cell.length_b   1.000
_cell.length_c   1.000
_cell.angle_alpha   90.00
_cell.angle_beta   90.00
_cell.angle_gamma   90.00
#
_symmetry.space_group_name_H-M   'P 1'
#
loop_
_entity.id
_entity.type
_entity.pdbx_description
1 polymer ?
#
loop_
_entity_poly.entity_id
_entity_poly.type
_entity_poly.pdbx_seq_one_letter_code
_entity_poly.pdbx_strand_id
1 'polypeptide(L)'
;MEILEEIALSKDFAKFRTPMLIIILLIAFAVRVFRLDAQSLWWDEGISLHLATSSVGEIWADRAQRLHPPGYFILLKGWLSLVGVSAFTGRYLSVLASWVQVTAVYITCRYWFAKLPQGKWIIGLTTLLITLSPLSIIYGQETRVYALLPLVYLTMLLAATKIGNKFAHSDRSGGFSRNGLHDPAKAPTPDLYWRWWVVLGVSEWVGVHLHYITFLLVAIVNVWLLWHIYQRNKMLWWRWLMTQAVVVLASLPWFVSVLFNFIAVRKRVDTGRFLTEPAPFDYLVQQIWTFHFTGLAGSLARDNVRILALLTAAAFVGLMIWHLVKTTSRSHYYRLLLVWLLPLAFSFFIWSVRSFSHPRYISIYAVGVFPLVAYFVVGGVRLSSWRWFVYNVLAVGLIGCVLALSYFSLEDYFFDQSVAKDDIRGVAAYLEAEAGAGDLILVPDEDWSLAFEYDGDAAIEMPGTKQRESMWEHLAEITAVPRQIFVLEYKRGAHDWQNVVPFVLERAGYLEIVESIDDMRVRRFQLHEPVAPVNLTPVVAQFESLALTDVWVEEGAAADTAVTVALRWRLDALTPDPLGVSLQLQDVGGWSLAWKDEEIVDENGRPPSFWPVGATTTTYHIIPLPEGIPPLDYQVSVSVFQQNLGAGPRTLDLSNQAGQRFTAAETSLIQEIGVNSNPYDLLALSVNPSNVLQDQGFVQMGDGLLLQAATVDRNNVAPGQSVFVQLQWQASDIPLQMPLALDLVQGDISLSPQVDMPVLGRYPPHLWQPGEVVLEHRRLVVPPGAEGDVDVVVMGGETAVIIGQL
;
A
#
# COMPACT_ATOMS: atom_id res chain seq x y z
N MET A 1 37.55 -1.74 23.57
CA MET A 1 38.94 -1.79 23.06
C MET A 1 39.46 -3.22 23.01
N GLU A 2 39.51 -3.96 24.13
CA GLU A 2 39.89 -5.39 24.14
C GLU A 2 39.04 -6.31 23.23
N ILE A 3 37.73 -6.05 23.09
CA ILE A 3 36.85 -6.80 22.16
C ILE A 3 37.28 -6.61 20.70
N LEU A 4 37.71 -5.39 20.34
CA LEU A 4 38.20 -5.07 19.00
C LEU A 4 39.58 -5.69 18.76
N GLU A 5 40.42 -5.76 19.80
CA GLU A 5 41.74 -6.41 19.74
C GLU A 5 41.63 -7.95 19.65
N GLU A 6 40.69 -8.59 20.35
CA GLU A 6 40.51 -10.06 20.30
C GLU A 6 39.90 -10.53 18.96
N ILE A 7 39.14 -9.66 18.28
CA ILE A 7 38.70 -9.84 16.89
C ILE A 7 39.90 -9.72 15.92
N ALA A 8 40.92 -8.96 16.29
CA ALA A 8 42.09 -8.61 15.48
C ALA A 8 43.33 -9.46 15.82
N LEU A 9 43.29 -10.79 15.66
CA LEU A 9 44.50 -11.61 15.84
C LEU A 9 44.82 -12.54 14.65
N SER A 10 45.63 -12.02 13.73
CA SER A 10 46.96 -12.57 13.37
C SER A 10 47.80 -11.46 12.71
N LYS A 11 49.01 -11.20 13.24
CA LYS A 11 49.87 -10.06 12.82
C LYS A 11 50.33 -10.16 11.35
N ASP A 12 50.41 -11.36 10.80
CA ASP A 12 50.90 -11.61 9.44
C ASP A 12 49.84 -11.37 8.34
N PHE A 13 48.55 -11.22 8.70
CA PHE A 13 47.46 -10.95 7.75
C PHE A 13 47.10 -9.45 7.65
N ALA A 14 47.54 -8.63 8.60
CA ALA A 14 47.10 -7.25 8.77
C ALA A 14 47.72 -6.25 7.77
N LYS A 15 48.98 -6.44 7.37
CA LYS A 15 49.72 -5.38 6.64
C LYS A 15 49.29 -5.14 5.18
N PHE A 16 48.72 -6.14 4.49
CA PHE A 16 48.27 -6.01 3.08
C PHE A 16 46.75 -5.97 2.89
N ARG A 17 45.96 -6.23 3.93
CA ARG A 17 44.49 -6.44 3.82
C ARG A 17 43.65 -5.33 4.41
N THR A 18 44.21 -4.56 5.34
CA THR A 18 43.56 -3.36 5.89
C THR A 18 43.23 -2.33 4.81
N PRO A 19 44.11 -2.04 3.82
CA PRO A 19 43.78 -1.08 2.76
C PRO A 19 42.58 -1.53 1.92
N MET A 20 42.50 -2.82 1.57
CA MET A 20 41.39 -3.36 0.77
C MET A 20 40.06 -3.33 1.54
N LEU A 21 40.09 -3.64 2.84
CA LEU A 21 38.90 -3.52 3.69
C LEU A 21 38.47 -2.05 3.83
N ILE A 22 39.41 -1.13 4.00
CA ILE A 22 39.12 0.32 4.02
C ILE A 22 38.47 0.75 2.71
N ILE A 23 39.01 0.35 1.55
CA ILE A 23 38.41 0.66 0.24
C ILE A 23 36.99 0.10 0.15
N ILE A 24 36.76 -1.16 0.56
CA ILE A 24 35.42 -1.75 0.58
C ILE A 24 34.48 -0.97 1.50
N LEU A 25 34.93 -0.53 2.67
CA LEU A 25 34.12 0.27 3.59
C LEU A 25 33.84 1.68 3.06
N LEU A 26 34.78 2.29 2.34
CA LEU A 26 34.56 3.57 1.67
C LEU A 26 33.54 3.44 0.55
N ILE A 27 33.63 2.39 -0.28
CA ILE A 27 32.63 2.08 -1.31
C ILE A 27 31.27 1.81 -0.66
N ALA A 28 31.24 1.00 0.40
CA ALA A 28 30.01 0.69 1.12
C ALA A 28 29.32 1.95 1.66
N PHE A 29 30.10 2.87 2.23
CA PHE A 29 29.60 4.16 2.72
C PHE A 29 29.10 5.04 1.57
N ALA A 30 29.91 5.20 0.51
CA ALA A 30 29.56 6.03 -0.64
C ALA A 30 28.25 5.59 -1.29
N VAL A 31 28.05 4.29 -1.53
CA VAL A 31 26.83 3.77 -2.14
C VAL A 31 25.61 3.93 -1.21
N ARG A 32 25.78 3.84 0.11
CA ARG A 32 24.68 4.00 1.08
C ARG A 32 24.28 5.46 1.32
N VAL A 33 25.15 6.43 1.04
CA VAL A 33 24.83 7.87 1.13
C VAL A 33 24.42 8.45 -0.22
N PHE A 34 24.75 7.77 -1.32
CA PHE A 34 24.35 8.19 -2.67
C PHE A 34 22.83 8.36 -2.76
N ARG A 35 22.37 9.55 -3.17
CA ARG A 35 20.95 9.90 -3.32
C ARG A 35 20.09 9.65 -2.06
N LEU A 36 20.69 9.71 -0.85
CA LEU A 36 19.97 9.42 0.41
C LEU A 36 18.71 10.27 0.62
N ASP A 37 18.73 11.51 0.14
CA ASP A 37 17.62 12.46 0.24
C ASP A 37 16.88 12.67 -1.08
N ALA A 38 17.07 11.81 -2.08
CA ALA A 38 16.49 12.04 -3.40
C ALA A 38 15.01 11.64 -3.51
N GLN A 39 14.55 10.67 -2.73
CA GLN A 39 13.16 10.24 -2.69
C GLN A 39 12.44 10.86 -1.49
N SER A 40 11.16 11.21 -1.65
CA SER A 40 10.28 11.72 -0.60
C SER A 40 10.13 10.73 0.56
N LEU A 41 9.71 11.22 1.73
CA LEU A 41 9.24 10.35 2.82
C LEU A 41 7.98 9.60 2.36
N TRP A 42 7.94 8.30 2.65
CA TRP A 42 6.72 7.49 2.51
C TRP A 42 6.11 7.25 3.89
N TRP A 43 4.86 6.82 3.92
CA TRP A 43 4.02 6.63 5.10
C TRP A 43 4.75 6.06 6.34
N ASP A 44 5.45 4.94 6.15
CA ASP A 44 6.13 4.20 7.23
C ASP A 44 7.35 4.97 7.80
N GLU A 45 8.00 5.81 7.00
CA GLU A 45 9.06 6.72 7.46
C GLU A 45 8.48 7.91 8.22
N GLY A 46 7.36 8.47 7.75
CA GLY A 46 6.62 9.53 8.44
C GLY A 46 6.27 9.11 9.88
N ILE A 47 5.68 7.92 10.05
CA ILE A 47 5.38 7.36 11.39
C ILE A 47 6.63 7.26 12.27
N SER A 48 7.76 6.79 11.71
CA SER A 48 9.01 6.68 12.45
C SER A 48 9.51 8.04 12.95
N LEU A 49 9.46 9.06 12.10
CA LEU A 49 9.88 10.42 12.45
C LEU A 49 8.94 11.05 13.47
N HIS A 50 7.63 10.95 13.26
CA HIS A 50 6.62 11.43 14.21
C HIS A 50 6.87 10.87 15.61
N LEU A 51 6.92 9.54 15.74
CA LEU A 51 7.16 8.90 17.04
C LEU A 51 8.51 9.28 17.64
N ALA A 52 9.56 9.45 16.84
CA ALA A 52 10.85 9.90 17.35
C ALA A 52 10.82 11.33 17.90
N THR A 53 9.93 12.17 17.36
CA THR A 53 9.68 13.53 17.89
C THR A 53 8.75 13.55 19.10
N SER A 54 7.83 12.60 19.23
CA SER A 54 6.93 12.44 20.40
C SER A 54 7.68 12.13 21.71
N SER A 55 7.02 12.31 22.84
CA SER A 55 7.55 11.93 24.16
C SER A 55 7.74 10.41 24.29
N VAL A 56 8.61 9.97 25.20
CA VAL A 56 8.84 8.52 25.44
C VAL A 56 7.55 7.83 25.91
N GLY A 57 6.69 8.53 26.64
CA GLY A 57 5.39 8.01 27.07
C GLY A 57 4.44 7.76 25.90
N GLU A 58 4.36 8.69 24.94
CA GLU A 58 3.56 8.53 23.73
C GLU A 58 4.08 7.39 22.85
N ILE A 59 5.41 7.30 22.64
CA ILE A 59 6.02 6.17 21.94
C ILE A 59 5.61 4.86 22.61
N TRP A 60 5.72 4.77 23.93
CA TRP A 60 5.40 3.55 24.66
C TRP A 60 3.92 3.18 24.53
N ALA A 61 3.02 4.15 24.73
CA ALA A 61 1.57 3.96 24.70
C ALA A 61 1.09 3.52 23.30
N ASP A 62 1.51 4.22 22.26
CA ASP A 62 1.14 3.90 20.87
C ASP A 62 1.67 2.52 20.46
N ARG A 63 2.93 2.23 20.77
CA ARG A 63 3.53 0.93 20.45
C ARG A 63 2.86 -0.21 21.20
N ALA A 64 2.52 -0.04 22.48
CA ALA A 64 1.89 -1.08 23.30
C ALA A 64 0.55 -1.56 22.71
N GLN A 65 -0.16 -0.68 21.99
CA GLN A 65 -1.42 -1.00 21.31
C GLN A 65 -1.23 -1.72 19.96
N ARG A 66 -0.03 -1.70 19.38
CA ARG A 66 0.27 -2.18 18.01
C ARG A 66 1.22 -3.39 17.95
N LEU A 67 1.57 -3.99 19.09
CA LEU A 67 2.50 -5.14 19.22
C LEU A 67 3.96 -4.88 18.78
N HIS A 68 4.24 -3.79 18.08
CA HIS A 68 5.60 -3.40 17.68
C HIS A 68 6.39 -2.84 18.87
N PRO A 69 7.55 -3.41 19.21
CA PRO A 69 8.37 -2.92 20.33
C PRO A 69 8.93 -1.50 20.13
N PRO A 70 9.14 -0.73 21.22
CA PRO A 70 9.46 0.70 21.12
C PRO A 70 10.94 1.03 20.90
N GLY A 71 11.83 0.04 20.98
CA GLY A 71 13.28 0.26 21.05
C GLY A 71 13.87 0.96 19.84
N TYR A 72 13.35 0.70 18.63
CA TYR A 72 13.78 1.42 17.43
C TYR A 72 13.45 2.92 17.49
N PHE A 73 12.24 3.26 17.90
CA PHE A 73 11.76 4.65 17.95
C PHE A 73 12.46 5.44 19.06
N ILE A 74 12.75 4.80 20.20
CA ILE A 74 13.55 5.40 21.29
C ILE A 74 14.99 5.66 20.82
N LEU A 75 15.59 4.71 20.11
CA LEU A 75 16.93 4.89 19.52
C LEU A 75 16.93 6.04 18.51
N LEU A 76 15.94 6.08 17.62
CA LEU A 76 15.80 7.14 16.62
C LEU A 76 15.57 8.51 17.28
N LYS A 77 14.75 8.60 18.34
CA LYS A 77 14.57 9.81 19.14
C LYS A 77 15.90 10.34 19.69
N GLY A 78 16.68 9.46 20.33
CA GLY A 78 17.97 9.81 20.88
C GLY A 78 18.99 10.22 19.81
N TRP A 79 18.88 9.67 18.60
CA TRP A 79 19.68 10.09 17.46
C TRP A 79 19.28 11.48 16.95
N LEU A 80 17.99 11.70 16.66
CA LEU A 80 17.49 12.96 16.12
C LEU A 80 17.63 14.13 17.11
N SER A 81 17.61 13.88 18.42
CA SER A 81 17.91 14.93 19.41
C SER A 81 19.36 15.41 19.37
N LEU A 82 20.28 14.62 18.81
CA LEU A 82 21.70 14.98 18.66
C LEU A 82 22.00 15.67 17.34
N VAL A 83 21.33 15.27 16.25
CA VAL A 83 21.69 15.70 14.89
C VAL A 83 20.62 16.56 14.20
N GLY A 84 19.45 16.74 14.82
CA GLY A 84 18.30 17.42 14.22
C GLY A 84 17.37 16.48 13.45
N VAL A 85 16.15 16.96 13.18
CA VAL A 85 15.08 16.20 12.51
C VAL A 85 15.04 16.59 11.03
N SER A 86 15.22 15.61 10.15
CA SER A 86 14.94 15.70 8.72
C SER A 86 14.85 14.30 8.11
N ALA A 87 14.34 14.18 6.88
CA ALA A 87 14.36 12.93 6.12
C ALA A 87 15.80 12.36 6.02
N PHE A 88 16.78 13.22 5.71
CA PHE A 88 18.18 12.83 5.63
C PHE A 88 18.71 12.29 6.96
N THR A 89 18.52 12.99 8.09
CA THR A 89 19.09 12.57 9.38
C THR A 89 18.42 11.30 9.91
N GLY A 90 17.11 11.12 9.66
CA GLY A 90 16.38 9.89 9.96
C GLY A 90 16.96 8.68 9.24
N ARG A 91 17.16 8.79 7.91
CA ARG A 91 17.75 7.72 7.10
C ARG A 91 19.21 7.47 7.44
N TYR A 92 19.95 8.49 7.87
CA TYR A 92 21.37 8.36 8.17
C TYR A 92 21.66 7.36 9.31
N LEU A 93 20.76 7.21 10.29
CA LEU A 93 20.91 6.18 11.32
C LEU A 93 20.94 4.76 10.70
N SER A 94 20.06 4.50 9.73
CA SER A 94 20.03 3.24 8.99
C SER A 94 21.24 3.07 8.08
N VAL A 95 21.77 4.16 7.52
CA VAL A 95 23.01 4.13 6.74
C VAL A 95 24.18 3.67 7.61
N LEU A 96 24.31 4.21 8.82
CA LEU A 96 25.35 3.79 9.77
C LEU A 96 25.19 2.32 10.14
N ALA A 97 23.97 1.88 10.43
CA ALA A 97 23.71 0.47 10.72
C ALA A 97 24.08 -0.44 9.53
N SER A 98 23.62 -0.10 8.33
CA SER A 98 23.92 -0.86 7.10
C SER A 98 25.41 -0.85 6.76
N TRP A 99 26.12 0.25 7.00
CA TRP A 99 27.56 0.32 6.81
C TRP A 99 28.31 -0.57 7.82
N VAL A 100 27.90 -0.56 9.10
CA VAL A 100 28.45 -1.46 10.13
C VAL A 100 28.17 -2.92 9.80
N GLN A 101 27.08 -3.26 9.09
CA GLN A 101 26.79 -4.64 8.67
C GLN A 101 27.92 -5.23 7.84
N VAL A 102 28.52 -4.45 6.94
CA VAL A 102 29.65 -4.91 6.09
C VAL A 102 30.81 -5.38 6.98
N THR A 103 31.12 -4.62 8.03
CA THR A 103 32.17 -4.98 9.00
C THR A 103 31.77 -6.19 9.85
N ALA A 104 30.52 -6.24 10.33
CA ALA A 104 30.01 -7.35 11.13
C ALA A 104 30.04 -8.68 10.35
N VAL A 105 29.70 -8.65 9.06
CA VAL A 105 29.82 -9.79 8.14
C VAL A 105 31.27 -10.20 7.97
N TYR A 106 32.18 -9.25 7.71
CA TYR A 106 33.61 -9.54 7.59
C TYR A 106 34.15 -10.26 8.83
N ILE A 107 33.82 -9.76 10.03
CA ILE A 107 34.25 -10.34 11.31
C ILE A 107 33.68 -11.75 11.50
N THR A 108 32.37 -11.91 11.26
CA THR A 108 31.68 -13.19 11.44
C THR A 108 32.21 -14.24 10.46
N CYS A 109 32.35 -13.90 9.18
CA CYS A 109 32.93 -14.78 8.17
C CYS A 109 34.40 -15.08 8.45
N ARG A 110 35.19 -14.11 8.94
CA ARG A 110 36.57 -14.37 9.36
C ARG A 110 36.61 -15.42 10.45
N TYR A 111 35.73 -15.33 11.43
CA TYR A 111 35.66 -16.33 12.49
C TYR A 111 35.26 -17.72 11.98
N TRP A 112 34.27 -17.82 11.09
CA TRP A 112 33.79 -19.09 10.56
C TRP A 112 34.73 -19.76 9.56
N PHE A 113 35.43 -18.97 8.73
CA PHE A 113 36.16 -19.50 7.59
C PHE A 113 37.69 -19.36 7.67
N ALA A 114 38.26 -18.66 8.66
CA ALA A 114 39.72 -18.44 8.73
C ALA A 114 40.56 -19.72 8.69
N LYS A 115 40.02 -20.84 9.20
CA LYS A 115 40.71 -22.15 9.19
C LYS A 115 40.59 -22.91 7.87
N LEU A 116 39.73 -22.47 6.95
CA LEU A 116 39.60 -23.08 5.63
C LEU A 116 40.71 -22.59 4.70
N PRO A 117 41.31 -23.45 3.86
CA PRO A 117 42.34 -23.05 2.90
C PRO A 117 41.89 -21.91 1.96
N GLN A 118 40.61 -21.94 1.60
CA GLN A 118 39.94 -20.98 0.72
C GLN A 118 39.25 -19.84 1.48
N GLY A 119 39.29 -19.85 2.82
CA GLY A 119 38.50 -18.96 3.66
C GLY A 119 38.73 -17.48 3.37
N LYS A 120 39.98 -17.11 3.06
CA LYS A 120 40.36 -15.73 2.71
C LYS A 120 39.57 -15.16 1.53
N TRP A 121 39.22 -15.99 0.55
CA TRP A 121 38.46 -15.61 -0.64
C TRP A 121 36.97 -15.58 -0.34
N ILE A 122 36.47 -16.55 0.44
CA ILE A 122 35.07 -16.58 0.89
C ILE A 122 34.75 -15.32 1.69
N ILE A 123 35.62 -14.94 2.63
CA ILE A 123 35.46 -13.72 3.45
C ILE A 123 35.42 -12.47 2.55
N GLY A 124 36.39 -12.32 1.65
CA GLY A 124 36.46 -11.16 0.75
C GLY A 124 35.24 -11.05 -0.16
N LEU A 125 34.87 -12.15 -0.81
CA LEU A 125 33.72 -12.19 -1.71
C LEU A 125 32.40 -11.95 -0.98
N THR A 126 32.20 -12.54 0.21
CA THR A 126 30.99 -12.27 1.01
C THR A 126 30.89 -10.79 1.39
N THR A 127 32.01 -10.18 1.80
CA THR A 127 32.04 -8.76 2.19
C THR A 127 31.72 -7.86 1.01
N LEU A 128 32.26 -8.17 -0.18
CA LEU A 128 31.95 -7.45 -1.42
C LEU A 128 30.48 -7.60 -1.83
N LEU A 129 29.93 -8.81 -1.74
CA LEU A 129 28.52 -9.07 -2.07
C LEU A 129 27.56 -8.28 -1.17
N ILE A 130 27.83 -8.19 0.14
CA ILE A 130 27.02 -7.37 1.06
C ILE A 130 27.22 -5.87 0.80
N THR A 131 28.42 -5.45 0.39
CA THR A 131 28.71 -4.06 0.03
C THR A 131 27.81 -3.59 -1.10
N LEU A 132 27.62 -4.46 -2.11
CA LEU A 132 26.82 -4.21 -3.32
C LEU A 132 25.39 -4.78 -3.25
N SER A 133 24.98 -5.33 -2.10
CA SER A 133 23.66 -5.95 -1.96
C SER A 133 22.57 -4.87 -1.98
N PRO A 134 21.65 -4.89 -2.96
CA PRO A 134 20.54 -3.95 -3.00
C PRO A 134 19.70 -4.00 -1.73
N LEU A 135 19.43 -5.21 -1.23
CA LEU A 135 18.72 -5.43 0.03
C LEU A 135 19.39 -4.71 1.23
N SER A 136 20.72 -4.71 1.32
CA SER A 136 21.42 -3.99 2.40
C SER A 136 21.41 -2.48 2.18
N ILE A 137 21.48 -2.03 0.92
CA ILE A 137 21.52 -0.61 0.55
C ILE A 137 20.13 0.04 0.72
N ILE A 138 19.09 -0.49 0.08
CA ILE A 138 17.72 0.04 0.08
C ILE A 138 17.19 0.18 1.51
N TYR A 139 17.20 -0.91 2.29
CA TYR A 139 16.77 -0.87 3.69
C TYR A 139 17.76 -0.15 4.61
N GLY A 140 18.96 0.16 4.12
CA GLY A 140 19.92 1.08 4.75
C GLY A 140 19.58 2.55 4.51
N GLN A 141 18.76 2.87 3.51
CA GLN A 141 18.32 4.23 3.16
C GLN A 141 16.87 4.51 3.58
N GLU A 142 16.29 3.68 4.44
CA GLU A 142 14.96 3.90 5.02
C GLU A 142 15.08 4.24 6.50
N THR A 143 14.28 5.18 6.98
CA THR A 143 14.07 5.49 8.41
C THR A 143 13.25 4.39 9.08
N ARG A 144 13.73 3.15 8.99
CA ARG A 144 13.11 1.93 9.52
C ARG A 144 14.15 1.02 10.19
N VAL A 145 13.66 0.07 10.98
CA VAL A 145 14.48 -0.82 11.81
C VAL A 145 15.31 -1.84 11.01
N TYR A 146 15.00 -2.05 9.73
CA TYR A 146 15.48 -3.20 8.95
C TYR A 146 17.01 -3.24 8.77
N ALA A 147 17.70 -2.10 8.81
CA ALA A 147 19.17 -2.07 8.81
C ALA A 147 19.82 -2.51 10.14
N LEU A 148 19.11 -2.45 11.27
CA LEU A 148 19.66 -2.89 12.57
C LEU A 148 19.50 -4.39 12.79
N LEU A 149 18.46 -4.97 12.20
CA LEU A 149 18.06 -6.36 12.37
C LEU A 149 19.16 -7.37 11.96
N PRO A 150 19.81 -7.28 10.78
CA PRO A 150 20.94 -8.13 10.41
C PRO A 150 22.13 -8.06 11.38
N LEU A 151 22.43 -6.87 11.94
CA LEU A 151 23.52 -6.70 12.91
C LEU A 151 23.26 -7.48 14.19
N VAL A 152 22.03 -7.39 14.70
CA VAL A 152 21.60 -8.12 15.89
C VAL A 152 21.72 -9.61 15.65
N TYR A 153 21.23 -10.11 14.51
CA TYR A 153 21.30 -11.54 14.20
C TYR A 153 22.75 -12.04 14.06
N LEU A 154 23.61 -11.31 13.34
CA LEU A 154 25.03 -11.64 13.24
C LEU A 154 25.73 -11.67 14.61
N THR A 155 25.39 -10.72 15.48
CA THR A 155 25.94 -10.63 16.83
C THR A 155 25.52 -11.82 17.70
N MET A 156 24.23 -12.19 17.66
CA MET A 156 23.71 -13.39 18.34
C MET A 156 24.43 -14.66 17.87
N LEU A 157 24.56 -14.84 16.55
CA LEU A 157 25.24 -16.00 15.95
C LEU A 157 26.72 -16.04 16.32
N LEU A 158 27.41 -14.90 16.29
CA LEU A 158 28.81 -14.81 16.69
C LEU A 158 29.00 -15.16 18.18
N ALA A 159 28.15 -14.61 19.05
CA ALA A 159 28.18 -14.91 20.48
C ALA A 159 27.91 -16.39 20.75
N ALA A 160 26.85 -16.95 20.18
CA ALA A 160 26.50 -18.36 20.32
C ALA A 160 27.63 -19.27 19.80
N THR A 161 28.23 -18.95 18.65
CA THR A 161 29.34 -19.76 18.10
C THR A 161 30.63 -19.66 18.93
N LYS A 162 30.93 -18.50 19.51
CA LYS A 162 32.06 -18.32 20.45
C LYS A 162 31.86 -19.13 21.73
N ILE A 163 30.65 -19.13 22.27
CA ILE A 163 30.28 -19.96 23.43
C ILE A 163 30.41 -21.45 23.07
N GLY A 164 29.86 -21.91 21.94
CA GLY A 164 29.85 -23.33 21.58
C GLY A 164 31.21 -23.95 21.18
N ASN A 165 32.08 -23.21 20.48
CA ASN A 165 33.31 -23.77 19.89
C ASN A 165 34.48 -23.96 20.88
N LYS A 166 34.67 -23.11 21.89
CA LYS A 166 35.85 -23.19 22.78
C LYS A 166 35.76 -24.36 23.77
N PHE A 167 34.55 -24.76 24.18
CA PHE A 167 34.34 -25.96 25.01
C PHE A 167 34.44 -27.28 24.23
N ALA A 168 34.38 -27.25 22.89
CA ALA A 168 34.66 -28.43 22.07
C ALA A 168 36.17 -28.79 22.07
N HIS A 169 37.03 -27.81 22.38
CA HIS A 169 38.48 -28.00 22.51
C HIS A 169 38.92 -28.32 23.94
N SER A 170 38.17 -27.91 24.98
CA SER A 170 38.49 -28.34 26.36
C SER A 170 38.17 -29.81 26.63
N ASP A 171 37.09 -30.35 26.05
CA ASP A 171 36.76 -31.79 26.18
C ASP A 171 37.78 -32.71 25.48
N ARG A 172 38.33 -32.29 24.34
CA ARG A 172 39.33 -33.08 23.60
C ARG A 172 40.73 -33.02 24.20
N SER A 173 41.01 -32.06 25.07
CA SER A 173 42.28 -31.95 25.80
C SER A 173 42.22 -32.53 27.21
N GLY A 174 41.05 -33.03 27.65
CA GLY A 174 40.87 -33.82 28.87
C GLY A 174 41.26 -35.30 28.75
N GLY A 175 41.99 -35.68 27.70
CA GLY A 175 42.66 -36.97 27.63
C GLY A 175 43.80 -37.00 28.65
N PHE A 176 43.61 -37.81 29.70
CA PHE A 176 44.56 -38.14 30.75
C PHE A 176 46.02 -38.18 30.24
N SER A 177 46.77 -37.08 30.39
CA SER A 177 48.22 -37.11 30.25
C SER A 177 48.76 -37.82 31.48
N ARG A 178 49.40 -38.97 31.27
CA ARG A 178 49.91 -39.85 32.33
C ARG A 178 51.13 -39.28 33.07
N ASN A 179 51.61 -38.09 32.71
CA ASN A 179 52.72 -37.40 33.36
C ASN A 179 52.23 -36.08 33.98
N GLY A 180 52.05 -36.10 35.29
CA GLY A 180 51.50 -35.01 36.09
C GLY A 180 52.44 -33.82 36.24
N LEU A 181 52.31 -32.84 35.35
CA LEU A 181 52.64 -31.44 35.57
C LEU A 181 51.56 -30.59 34.89
N HIS A 182 50.49 -30.28 35.62
CA HIS A 182 49.61 -29.18 35.24
C HIS A 182 50.41 -27.89 35.38
N ASP A 183 50.64 -27.19 34.27
CA ASP A 183 51.08 -25.80 34.26
C ASP A 183 49.86 -24.91 34.56
N PRO A 184 49.70 -24.36 35.78
CA PRO A 184 48.55 -23.54 36.14
C PRO A 184 48.53 -22.20 35.39
N ALA A 185 49.62 -21.80 34.71
CA ALA A 185 49.72 -20.54 33.98
C ALA A 185 49.01 -20.55 32.60
N LYS A 186 48.49 -21.71 32.16
CA LYS A 186 47.75 -21.85 30.89
C LYS A 186 46.28 -22.27 31.05
N ALA A 187 45.75 -22.27 32.26
CA ALA A 187 44.32 -22.37 32.47
C ALA A 187 43.64 -21.08 31.95
N PRO A 188 42.70 -21.15 31.01
CA PRO A 188 41.97 -19.96 30.57
C PRO A 188 41.28 -19.32 31.78
N THR A 189 41.50 -18.04 32.00
CA THR A 189 40.84 -17.29 33.07
C THR A 189 39.31 -17.40 32.93
N PRO A 190 38.57 -17.71 34.02
CA PRO A 190 37.11 -17.79 34.03
C PRO A 190 36.39 -16.50 33.58
N ASP A 191 37.07 -15.36 33.64
CA ASP A 191 36.52 -14.02 33.46
C ASP A 191 36.32 -13.58 32.00
N LEU A 192 36.81 -14.30 31.00
CA LEU A 192 36.63 -13.89 29.60
C LEU A 192 35.30 -14.39 28.99
N TYR A 193 34.64 -15.37 29.61
CA TYR A 193 33.46 -16.04 29.04
C TYR A 193 32.14 -15.35 29.33
N TRP A 194 32.01 -14.68 30.48
CA TRP A 194 30.78 -13.98 30.84
C TRP A 194 30.46 -12.88 29.82
N ARG A 195 31.50 -12.30 29.20
CA ARG A 195 31.36 -11.27 28.16
C ARG A 195 30.50 -11.74 26.99
N TRP A 196 30.70 -12.96 26.48
CA TRP A 196 29.89 -13.48 25.36
C TRP A 196 28.47 -13.86 25.76
N TRP A 197 28.25 -14.27 27.01
CA TRP A 197 26.90 -14.45 27.56
C TRP A 197 26.17 -13.11 27.69
N VAL A 198 26.87 -12.05 28.10
CA VAL A 198 26.32 -10.69 28.13
C VAL A 198 26.05 -10.17 26.73
N VAL A 199 26.97 -10.36 25.77
CA VAL A 199 26.73 -10.00 24.37
C VAL A 199 25.51 -10.73 23.82
N LEU A 200 25.36 -12.03 24.10
CA LEU A 200 24.19 -12.80 23.71
C LEU A 200 22.92 -12.18 24.32
N GLY A 201 22.84 -12.06 25.65
CA GLY A 201 21.66 -11.51 26.32
C GLY A 201 21.31 -10.09 25.90
N VAL A 202 22.30 -9.21 25.75
CA VAL A 202 22.08 -7.84 25.26
C VAL A 202 21.57 -7.86 23.82
N SER A 203 22.16 -8.67 22.93
CA SER A 203 21.68 -8.77 21.55
C SER A 203 20.25 -9.32 21.47
N GLU A 204 19.91 -10.31 22.30
CA GLU A 204 18.56 -10.86 22.41
C GLU A 204 17.55 -9.83 22.90
N TRP A 205 17.88 -9.12 23.98
CA TRP A 205 17.04 -8.05 24.51
C TRP A 205 16.86 -6.91 23.49
N VAL A 206 17.94 -6.44 22.87
CA VAL A 206 17.88 -5.41 21.82
C VAL A 206 17.01 -5.89 20.66
N GLY A 207 17.24 -7.10 20.14
CA GLY A 207 16.44 -7.65 19.04
C GLY A 207 14.96 -7.65 19.33
N VAL A 208 14.59 -8.19 20.50
CA VAL A 208 13.20 -8.26 20.98
C VAL A 208 12.57 -6.88 21.11
N HIS A 209 13.34 -5.86 21.46
CA HIS A 209 12.85 -4.48 21.57
C HIS A 209 12.94 -3.68 20.26
N LEU A 210 13.60 -4.20 19.23
CA LEU A 210 13.61 -3.62 17.90
C LEU A 210 12.43 -4.11 17.05
N HIS A 211 12.16 -5.41 17.06
CA HIS A 211 11.10 -5.99 16.23
C HIS A 211 10.66 -7.37 16.72
N TYR A 212 9.34 -7.66 16.67
CA TYR A 212 8.79 -8.95 17.13
C TYR A 212 9.30 -10.16 16.33
N ILE A 213 9.70 -9.98 15.07
CA ILE A 213 10.24 -11.07 14.23
C ILE A 213 11.50 -11.72 14.86
N THR A 214 12.21 -10.98 15.70
CA THR A 214 13.41 -11.46 16.36
C THR A 214 13.11 -12.51 17.45
N PHE A 215 11.88 -12.63 17.96
CA PHE A 215 11.51 -13.71 18.90
C PHE A 215 11.83 -15.08 18.33
N LEU A 216 11.49 -15.29 17.06
CA LEU A 216 11.78 -16.52 16.34
C LEU A 216 13.30 -16.77 16.23
N LEU A 217 14.06 -15.71 15.96
CA LEU A 217 15.52 -15.80 15.86
C LEU A 217 16.19 -16.09 17.20
N VAL A 218 15.75 -15.43 18.28
CA VAL A 218 16.20 -15.72 19.64
C VAL A 218 15.95 -17.20 19.94
N ALA A 219 14.75 -17.72 19.66
CA ALA A 219 14.44 -19.13 19.86
C ALA A 219 15.37 -20.05 19.06
N ILE A 220 15.56 -19.79 17.76
CA ILE A 220 16.41 -20.60 16.88
C ILE A 220 17.88 -20.60 17.34
N VAL A 221 18.45 -19.43 17.64
CA VAL A 221 19.83 -19.31 18.12
C VAL A 221 20.01 -20.03 19.45
N ASN A 222 19.03 -19.94 20.35
CA ASN A 222 19.10 -20.61 21.65
C ASN A 222 18.95 -22.13 21.55
N VAL A 223 18.04 -22.65 20.72
CA VAL A 223 17.94 -24.09 20.45
C VAL A 223 19.26 -24.60 19.87
N TRP A 224 19.84 -23.88 18.92
CA TRP A 224 21.13 -24.20 18.36
C TRP A 224 22.25 -24.19 19.41
N LEU A 225 22.29 -23.18 20.28
CA LEU A 225 23.28 -23.08 21.35
C LEU A 225 23.13 -24.22 22.37
N LEU A 226 21.91 -24.48 22.83
CA LEU A 226 21.56 -25.56 23.75
C LEU A 226 22.01 -26.92 23.20
N TRP A 227 21.73 -27.19 21.92
CA TRP A 227 22.21 -28.40 21.25
C TRP A 227 23.73 -28.60 21.38
N HIS A 228 24.51 -27.52 21.37
CA HIS A 228 25.98 -27.56 21.49
C HIS A 228 26.50 -27.64 22.93
N ILE A 229 25.73 -27.19 23.93
CA ILE A 229 26.19 -27.12 25.32
C ILE A 229 25.54 -28.14 26.25
N TYR A 230 24.39 -28.74 25.89
CA TYR A 230 23.60 -29.53 26.84
C TYR A 230 24.27 -30.80 27.33
N GLN A 231 25.10 -31.44 26.48
CA GLN A 231 25.84 -32.64 26.85
C GLN A 231 27.18 -32.35 27.53
N ARG A 232 27.57 -31.08 27.68
CA ARG A 232 28.95 -30.72 28.06
C ARG A 232 29.14 -30.35 29.52
N ASN A 233 28.41 -29.36 30.02
CA ASN A 233 28.67 -28.82 31.36
C ASN A 233 27.43 -28.17 31.98
N LYS A 234 27.06 -28.58 33.21
CA LYS A 234 25.93 -28.03 33.99
C LYS A 234 26.05 -26.52 34.25
N MET A 235 27.27 -25.99 34.38
CA MET A 235 27.50 -24.55 34.56
C MET A 235 27.10 -23.74 33.32
N LEU A 236 27.26 -24.29 32.11
CA LEU A 236 26.83 -23.61 30.88
C LEU A 236 25.31 -23.52 30.78
N TRP A 237 24.62 -24.57 31.24
CA TRP A 237 23.16 -24.57 31.39
C TRP A 237 22.69 -23.48 32.36
N TRP A 238 23.35 -23.35 33.51
CA TRP A 238 23.03 -22.30 34.48
C TRP A 238 23.28 -20.89 33.93
N ARG A 239 24.41 -20.68 33.26
CA ARG A 239 24.71 -19.38 32.62
C ARG A 239 23.72 -19.02 31.52
N TRP A 240 23.31 -20.02 30.74
CA TRP A 240 22.24 -19.86 29.76
C TRP A 240 20.93 -19.46 30.43
N LEU A 241 20.49 -20.20 31.45
CA LEU A 241 19.28 -19.89 32.23
C LEU A 241 19.33 -18.48 32.83
N MET A 242 20.46 -18.08 33.41
CA MET A 242 20.64 -16.73 33.95
C MET A 242 20.55 -15.65 32.87
N THR A 243 21.15 -15.90 31.70
CA THR A 243 21.07 -14.98 30.56
C THR A 243 19.63 -14.81 30.12
N GLN A 244 18.90 -15.92 29.94
CA GLN A 244 17.48 -15.88 29.55
C GLN A 244 16.60 -15.23 30.62
N ALA A 245 16.84 -15.51 31.91
CA ALA A 245 16.12 -14.88 33.00
C ALA A 245 16.29 -13.36 33.00
N VAL A 246 17.52 -12.87 32.78
CA VAL A 246 17.78 -11.42 32.66
C VAL A 246 17.06 -10.83 31.45
N VAL A 247 17.10 -11.47 30.28
CA VAL A 247 16.41 -11.00 29.08
C VAL A 247 14.90 -10.91 29.31
N VAL A 248 14.30 -11.95 29.90
CA VAL A 248 12.86 -11.99 30.21
C VAL A 248 12.49 -10.91 31.21
N LEU A 249 13.22 -10.79 32.32
CA LEU A 249 12.96 -9.78 33.36
C LEU A 249 13.10 -8.35 32.80
N ALA A 250 14.11 -8.10 31.97
CA ALA A 250 14.31 -6.80 31.33
C ALA A 250 13.25 -6.48 30.26
N SER A 251 12.60 -7.49 29.69
CA SER A 251 11.52 -7.33 28.71
C SER A 251 10.13 -7.30 29.34
N LEU A 252 10.01 -7.68 30.61
CA LEU A 252 8.74 -7.85 31.31
C LEU A 252 7.87 -6.58 31.30
N PRO A 253 8.40 -5.36 31.54
CA PRO A 253 7.58 -4.14 31.51
C PRO A 253 6.86 -3.92 30.17
N TRP A 254 7.56 -4.19 29.08
CA TRP A 254 7.02 -4.08 27.72
C TRP A 254 5.92 -5.12 27.49
N PHE A 255 6.19 -6.39 27.81
CA PHE A 255 5.18 -7.45 27.65
C PHE A 255 3.93 -7.22 28.47
N VAL A 256 4.08 -6.77 29.71
CA VAL A 256 2.96 -6.43 30.59
C VAL A 256 2.13 -5.30 29.98
N SER A 257 2.77 -4.28 29.40
CA SER A 257 2.08 -3.19 28.71
C SER A 257 1.28 -3.68 27.50
N VAL A 258 1.84 -4.58 26.69
CA VAL A 258 1.13 -5.21 25.56
C VAL A 258 -0.05 -6.06 26.04
N LEU A 259 0.10 -6.81 27.14
CA LEU A 259 -0.97 -7.62 27.72
C LEU A 259 -2.14 -6.76 28.20
N PHE A 260 -1.87 -5.62 28.84
CA PHE A 260 -2.91 -4.66 29.23
C PHE A 260 -3.64 -4.05 28.03
N ASN A 261 -2.99 -3.99 26.86
CA ASN A 261 -3.56 -3.48 25.62
C ASN A 261 -3.97 -4.59 24.63
N PHE A 262 -4.09 -5.84 25.09
CA PHE A 262 -4.27 -7.00 24.20
C PHE A 262 -5.55 -6.91 23.35
N ILE A 263 -6.61 -6.27 23.86
CA ILE A 263 -7.85 -6.05 23.10
C ILE A 263 -7.60 -5.16 21.88
N ALA A 264 -6.87 -4.05 22.06
CA ALA A 264 -6.49 -3.16 20.96
C ALA A 264 -5.57 -3.86 19.95
N VAL A 265 -4.59 -4.60 20.44
CA VAL A 265 -3.69 -5.42 19.61
C VAL A 265 -4.50 -6.42 18.78
N ARG A 266 -5.45 -7.13 19.39
CA ARG A 266 -6.30 -8.10 18.68
C ARG A 266 -7.15 -7.42 17.62
N LYS A 267 -7.78 -6.27 17.92
CA LYS A 267 -8.57 -5.49 16.95
C LYS A 267 -7.72 -5.11 15.72
N ARG A 268 -6.49 -4.62 15.92
CA ARG A 268 -5.59 -4.24 14.83
C ARG A 268 -5.09 -5.45 14.02
N VAL A 269 -4.79 -6.57 14.69
CA VAL A 269 -4.36 -7.83 14.06
C VAL A 269 -5.48 -8.50 13.25
N ASP A 270 -6.73 -8.11 13.49
CA ASP A 270 -7.91 -8.57 12.76
C ASP A 270 -8.30 -7.64 11.60
N THR A 271 -7.71 -6.43 11.52
CA THR A 271 -7.93 -5.47 10.42
C THR A 271 -7.28 -5.95 9.12
N GLY A 272 -7.97 -5.81 7.98
CA GLY A 272 -7.44 -6.14 6.64
C GLY A 272 -7.31 -7.63 6.30
N ARG A 273 -7.78 -8.55 7.16
CA ARG A 273 -7.74 -10.01 6.91
C ARG A 273 -8.55 -10.48 5.69
N PHE A 274 -9.46 -9.65 5.22
CA PHE A 274 -10.43 -9.95 4.15
C PHE A 274 -10.01 -9.39 2.78
N LEU A 275 -8.95 -8.57 2.71
CA LEU A 275 -8.57 -7.84 1.48
C LEU A 275 -7.72 -8.66 0.50
N THR A 276 -7.18 -9.82 0.89
CA THR A 276 -6.24 -10.55 0.04
C THR A 276 -6.36 -12.06 0.23
N GLU A 277 -6.52 -12.78 -0.88
CA GLU A 277 -6.25 -14.21 -0.91
C GLU A 277 -4.78 -14.49 -0.57
N PRO A 278 -4.46 -15.63 0.06
CA PRO A 278 -3.08 -16.05 0.23
C PRO A 278 -2.37 -16.12 -1.12
N ALA A 279 -1.24 -15.42 -1.24
CA ALA A 279 -0.41 -15.50 -2.43
C ALA A 279 -0.06 -16.97 -2.72
N PRO A 280 -0.15 -17.41 -4.00
CA PRO A 280 0.23 -18.77 -4.38
C PRO A 280 1.63 -19.13 -3.86
N PHE A 281 1.79 -20.35 -3.36
CA PHE A 281 3.03 -20.78 -2.71
C PHE A 281 4.26 -20.65 -3.63
N ASP A 282 4.09 -20.96 -4.91
CA ASP A 282 5.12 -20.84 -5.94
C ASP A 282 5.51 -19.38 -6.19
N TYR A 283 4.54 -18.46 -6.23
CA TYR A 283 4.80 -17.02 -6.29
C TYR A 283 5.58 -16.55 -5.06
N LEU A 284 5.18 -16.99 -3.87
CA LEU A 284 5.85 -16.62 -2.61
C LEU A 284 7.32 -17.06 -2.59
N VAL A 285 7.60 -18.30 -3.04
CA VAL A 285 8.97 -18.82 -3.15
C VAL A 285 9.80 -18.00 -4.13
N GLN A 286 9.26 -17.70 -5.32
CA GLN A 286 9.95 -16.89 -6.33
C GLN A 286 10.22 -15.47 -5.84
N GLN A 287 9.22 -14.86 -5.17
CA GLN A 287 9.32 -13.51 -4.62
C GLN A 287 10.40 -13.45 -3.55
N ILE A 288 10.37 -14.37 -2.59
CA ILE A 288 11.38 -14.44 -1.52
C ILE A 288 12.77 -14.67 -2.10
N TRP A 289 12.93 -15.60 -3.03
CA TRP A 289 14.21 -15.88 -3.67
C TRP A 289 14.78 -14.63 -4.36
N THR A 290 13.97 -13.98 -5.18
CA THR A 290 14.36 -12.78 -5.93
C THR A 290 14.67 -11.62 -4.97
N PHE A 291 13.83 -11.42 -3.96
CA PHE A 291 13.96 -10.34 -2.98
C PHE A 291 15.27 -10.40 -2.16
N HIS A 292 15.83 -11.60 -1.91
CA HIS A 292 17.16 -11.69 -1.26
C HIS A 292 18.28 -11.00 -2.05
N PHE A 293 18.14 -10.92 -3.38
CA PHE A 293 19.13 -10.36 -4.28
C PHE A 293 18.75 -8.97 -4.80
N THR A 294 17.46 -8.62 -4.85
CA THR A 294 16.99 -7.31 -5.33
C THR A 294 16.54 -6.36 -4.20
N GLY A 295 15.99 -6.85 -3.09
CA GLY A 295 15.46 -5.98 -2.04
C GLY A 295 14.23 -5.14 -2.42
N LEU A 296 13.82 -5.12 -3.68
CA LEU A 296 12.59 -4.50 -4.17
C LEU A 296 11.47 -5.54 -4.25
N ALA A 297 10.33 -5.23 -3.64
CA ALA A 297 9.13 -6.03 -3.84
C ALA A 297 8.56 -5.72 -5.23
N GLY A 298 8.25 -6.75 -6.03
CA GLY A 298 7.66 -6.58 -7.35
C GLY A 298 8.66 -6.65 -8.51
N SER A 299 9.96 -6.85 -8.25
CA SER A 299 10.97 -7.00 -9.33
C SER A 299 10.67 -8.15 -10.30
N LEU A 300 9.86 -9.13 -9.88
CA LEU A 300 9.38 -10.22 -10.75
C LEU A 300 8.50 -9.74 -11.93
N ALA A 301 8.00 -8.50 -11.89
CA ALA A 301 7.29 -7.89 -13.01
C ALA A 301 8.18 -7.72 -14.24
N ARG A 302 9.50 -7.59 -14.07
CA ARG A 302 10.44 -7.46 -15.19
C ARG A 302 10.94 -8.83 -15.66
N ASP A 303 10.86 -9.08 -16.96
CA ASP A 303 11.24 -10.36 -17.57
C ASP A 303 12.73 -10.68 -17.39
N ASN A 304 13.61 -9.69 -17.52
CA ASN A 304 15.05 -9.84 -17.31
C ASN A 304 15.37 -10.29 -15.87
N VAL A 305 14.74 -9.67 -14.86
CA VAL A 305 14.90 -10.04 -13.45
C VAL A 305 14.37 -11.45 -13.21
N ARG A 306 13.20 -11.80 -13.77
CA ARG A 306 12.62 -13.14 -13.64
C ARG A 306 13.55 -14.22 -14.21
N ILE A 307 14.09 -14.01 -15.41
CA ILE A 307 15.04 -14.93 -16.04
C ILE A 307 16.30 -15.04 -15.21
N LEU A 308 16.89 -13.93 -14.77
CA LEU A 308 18.10 -13.93 -13.93
C LEU A 308 17.87 -14.61 -12.59
N ALA A 309 16.72 -14.40 -11.95
CA ALA A 309 16.35 -15.06 -10.70
C ALA A 309 16.26 -16.58 -10.88
N LEU A 310 15.65 -17.05 -11.96
CA LEU A 310 15.58 -18.48 -12.32
C LEU A 310 16.96 -19.08 -12.58
N LEU A 311 17.81 -18.39 -13.36
CA LEU A 311 19.19 -18.83 -13.62
C LEU A 311 20.02 -18.89 -12.33
N THR A 312 19.88 -17.89 -11.47
CA THR A 312 20.52 -17.85 -10.14
C THR A 312 20.05 -19.03 -9.30
N ALA A 313 18.74 -19.34 -9.28
CA ALA A 313 18.18 -20.46 -8.54
C ALA A 313 18.72 -21.79 -9.06
N ALA A 314 18.72 -22.00 -10.38
CA ALA A 314 19.22 -23.23 -11.00
C ALA A 314 20.71 -23.45 -10.70
N ALA A 315 21.54 -22.42 -10.85
CA ALA A 315 22.97 -22.50 -10.53
C ALA A 315 23.22 -22.74 -9.04
N PHE A 316 22.47 -22.03 -8.17
CA PHE A 316 22.57 -22.19 -6.71
C PHE A 316 22.19 -23.61 -6.28
N VAL A 317 21.05 -24.13 -6.74
CA VAL A 317 20.58 -25.49 -6.42
C VAL A 317 21.54 -26.54 -6.98
N GLY A 318 22.05 -26.37 -8.20
CA GLY A 318 23.05 -27.27 -8.78
C GLY A 318 24.33 -27.35 -7.95
N LEU A 319 24.86 -26.20 -7.51
CA LEU A 319 26.03 -26.12 -6.64
C LEU A 319 25.71 -26.62 -5.22
N MET A 320 24.50 -26.39 -4.72
CA MET A 320 24.03 -26.90 -3.43
C MET A 320 24.02 -28.44 -3.43
N ILE A 321 23.40 -29.07 -4.43
CA ILE A 321 23.37 -30.53 -4.60
C ILE A 321 24.80 -31.07 -4.76
N TRP A 322 25.66 -30.38 -5.52
CA TRP A 322 27.06 -30.76 -5.68
C TRP A 322 27.79 -30.88 -4.33
N HIS A 323 27.65 -29.87 -3.48
CA HIS A 323 28.28 -29.84 -2.16
C HIS A 323 27.64 -30.82 -1.17
N LEU A 324 26.34 -31.08 -1.26
CA LEU A 324 25.65 -32.12 -0.48
C LEU A 324 26.24 -33.52 -0.77
N VAL A 325 26.52 -33.82 -2.04
CA VAL A 325 27.01 -35.14 -2.48
C VAL A 325 28.52 -35.31 -2.24
N LYS A 326 29.33 -34.26 -2.40
CA LYS A 326 30.80 -34.39 -2.50
C LYS A 326 31.62 -33.97 -1.28
N THR A 327 31.05 -33.24 -0.32
CA THR A 327 31.87 -32.70 0.77
C THR A 327 32.19 -33.74 1.86
N THR A 328 33.48 -33.94 2.15
CA THR A 328 33.97 -34.77 3.27
C THR A 328 33.94 -34.02 4.60
N SER A 329 33.94 -32.68 4.58
CA SER A 329 33.78 -31.82 5.76
C SER A 329 32.43 -31.09 5.71
N ARG A 330 31.39 -31.79 6.15
CA ARG A 330 29.98 -31.40 6.07
C ARG A 330 29.55 -30.24 7.00
N SER A 331 30.35 -29.93 8.02
CA SER A 331 29.85 -29.11 9.15
C SER A 331 29.64 -27.63 8.84
N HIS A 332 30.54 -26.96 8.11
CA HIS A 332 30.39 -25.52 7.81
C HIS A 332 29.22 -25.26 6.86
N TYR A 333 29.09 -26.11 5.84
CA TYR A 333 28.04 -26.03 4.84
C TYR A 333 26.63 -26.19 5.45
N TYR A 334 26.40 -27.24 6.25
CA TYR A 334 25.10 -27.43 6.90
C TYR A 334 24.77 -26.33 7.90
N ARG A 335 25.77 -25.78 8.60
CA ARG A 335 25.54 -24.64 9.51
C ARG A 335 25.01 -23.44 8.75
N LEU A 336 25.60 -23.09 7.60
CA LEU A 336 25.13 -21.96 6.80
C LEU A 336 23.72 -22.19 6.24
N LEU A 337 23.44 -23.41 5.76
CA LEU A 337 22.08 -23.77 5.34
C LEU A 337 21.07 -23.64 6.47
N LEU A 338 21.40 -24.09 7.68
CA LEU A 338 20.52 -23.97 8.84
C LEU A 338 20.32 -22.51 9.27
N VAL A 339 21.38 -21.69 9.26
CA VAL A 339 21.32 -20.25 9.58
C VAL A 339 20.39 -19.49 8.62
N TRP A 340 20.30 -19.94 7.37
CA TRP A 340 19.44 -19.32 6.36
C TRP A 340 18.03 -19.95 6.29
N LEU A 341 17.95 -21.26 6.01
CA LEU A 341 16.70 -21.93 5.69
C LEU A 341 15.80 -22.18 6.89
N LEU A 342 16.35 -22.42 8.08
CA LEU A 342 15.54 -22.70 9.26
C LEU A 342 14.64 -21.51 9.64
N PRO A 343 15.17 -20.28 9.85
CA PRO A 343 14.31 -19.14 10.17
C PRO A 343 13.40 -18.73 9.00
N LEU A 344 13.86 -18.94 7.76
CA LEU A 344 13.06 -18.68 6.58
C LEU A 344 11.85 -19.62 6.50
N ALA A 345 12.03 -20.93 6.73
CA ALA A 345 10.96 -21.92 6.71
C ALA A 345 9.87 -21.64 7.78
N PHE A 346 10.28 -21.20 8.97
CA PHE A 346 9.32 -20.76 9.99
C PHE A 346 8.56 -19.50 9.59
N SER A 347 9.23 -18.55 8.92
CA SER A 347 8.57 -17.34 8.42
C SER A 347 7.57 -17.66 7.31
N PHE A 348 7.92 -18.58 6.40
CA PHE A 348 6.99 -19.15 5.42
C PHE A 348 5.77 -19.79 6.08
N PHE A 349 5.96 -20.57 7.14
CA PHE A 349 4.85 -21.17 7.86
C PHE A 349 3.91 -20.10 8.43
N ILE A 350 4.45 -19.05 9.07
CA ILE A 350 3.66 -17.93 9.59
C ILE A 350 2.90 -17.22 8.46
N TRP A 351 3.54 -17.00 7.32
CA TRP A 351 2.93 -16.31 6.18
C TRP A 351 1.87 -17.15 5.46
N SER A 352 2.06 -18.47 5.41
CA SER A 352 1.03 -19.38 4.86
C SER A 352 -0.26 -19.38 5.69
N VAL A 353 -0.15 -19.06 6.98
CA VAL A 353 -1.30 -18.89 7.88
C VAL A 353 -1.79 -17.44 7.92
N ARG A 354 -0.92 -16.47 7.60
CA ARG A 354 -1.21 -15.03 7.59
C ARG A 354 -0.57 -14.32 6.40
N SER A 355 -1.37 -14.10 5.37
CA SER A 355 -0.95 -13.55 4.07
C SER A 355 -0.46 -12.09 4.10
N PHE A 356 -0.67 -11.35 5.20
CA PHE A 356 -0.37 -9.93 5.31
C PHE A 356 1.07 -9.66 5.77
N SER A 357 2.08 -10.16 5.06
CA SER A 357 3.48 -9.92 5.43
C SER A 357 4.35 -9.50 4.26
N HIS A 358 4.91 -8.30 4.37
CA HIS A 358 5.83 -7.77 3.36
C HIS A 358 7.18 -8.52 3.37
N PRO A 359 7.80 -8.79 2.19
CA PRO A 359 9.10 -9.44 2.07
C PRO A 359 10.21 -8.84 2.95
N ARG A 360 10.15 -7.56 3.30
CA ARG A 360 11.15 -6.91 4.17
C ARG A 360 11.39 -7.57 5.52
N TYR A 361 10.42 -8.30 6.09
CA TYR A 361 10.62 -9.01 7.36
C TYR A 361 11.61 -10.17 7.28
N ILE A 362 11.86 -10.72 6.08
CA ILE A 362 12.85 -11.78 5.87
C ILE A 362 14.25 -11.23 5.55
N SER A 363 14.42 -9.91 5.40
CA SER A 363 15.71 -9.27 5.09
C SER A 363 16.81 -9.65 6.08
N ILE A 364 16.45 -9.83 7.35
CA ILE A 364 17.33 -10.27 8.43
C ILE A 364 18.00 -11.63 8.14
N TYR A 365 17.39 -12.51 7.34
CA TYR A 365 17.93 -13.84 7.02
C TYR A 365 18.94 -13.85 5.86
N ALA A 366 19.02 -12.75 5.11
CA ALA A 366 19.95 -12.64 3.99
C ALA A 366 21.43 -12.78 4.41
N VAL A 367 21.74 -12.55 5.68
CA VAL A 367 23.08 -12.79 6.25
C VAL A 367 23.56 -14.24 6.09
N GLY A 368 22.66 -15.21 5.86
CA GLY A 368 23.02 -16.61 5.61
C GLY A 368 23.28 -16.95 4.15
N VAL A 369 22.59 -16.30 3.19
CA VAL A 369 22.67 -16.67 1.76
C VAL A 369 23.95 -16.17 1.09
N PHE A 370 24.43 -14.96 1.41
CA PHE A 370 25.64 -14.42 0.78
C PHE A 370 26.92 -15.20 1.11
N PRO A 371 27.17 -15.62 2.37
CA PRO A 371 28.26 -16.54 2.66
C PRO A 371 28.16 -17.88 1.93
N LEU A 372 26.95 -18.40 1.69
CA LEU A 372 26.74 -19.63 0.91
C LEU A 372 27.12 -19.43 -0.56
N VAL A 373 26.67 -18.33 -1.17
CA VAL A 373 27.06 -17.97 -2.55
C VAL A 373 28.59 -17.89 -2.65
N ALA A 374 29.24 -17.17 -1.73
CA ALA A 374 30.70 -17.07 -1.73
C ALA A 374 31.39 -18.42 -1.53
N TYR A 375 30.86 -19.28 -0.66
CA TYR A 375 31.36 -20.64 -0.46
C TYR A 375 31.23 -21.50 -1.73
N PHE A 376 30.11 -21.38 -2.45
CA PHE A 376 29.88 -22.08 -3.72
C PHE A 376 30.79 -21.59 -4.84
N VAL A 377 31.05 -20.29 -4.93
CA VAL A 377 31.88 -19.74 -5.99
C VAL A 377 33.35 -20.14 -5.82
N VAL A 378 33.85 -20.20 -4.58
CA VAL A 378 35.27 -20.46 -4.30
C VAL A 378 35.62 -21.96 -4.25
N GLY A 379 34.64 -22.85 -4.06
CA GLY A 379 34.86 -24.26 -3.72
C GLY A 379 35.47 -25.17 -4.80
N GLY A 380 35.56 -24.75 -6.07
CA GLY A 380 35.80 -25.63 -7.24
C GLY A 380 37.20 -26.20 -7.44
N VAL A 381 38.17 -25.88 -6.58
CA VAL A 381 39.61 -25.95 -6.89
C VAL A 381 40.21 -27.38 -6.97
N ARG A 382 39.44 -28.46 -6.75
CA ARG A 382 39.99 -29.85 -6.68
C ARG A 382 39.26 -30.90 -7.53
N LEU A 383 38.68 -30.53 -8.65
CA LEU A 383 37.87 -31.40 -9.50
C LEU A 383 38.64 -31.92 -10.73
N SER A 384 38.24 -33.07 -11.29
CA SER A 384 38.74 -33.56 -12.59
C SER A 384 38.33 -32.64 -13.74
N SER A 385 39.05 -32.63 -14.87
CA SER A 385 38.97 -31.57 -15.90
C SER A 385 37.55 -31.21 -16.36
N TRP A 386 36.69 -32.19 -16.71
CA TRP A 386 35.30 -31.91 -17.12
C TRP A 386 34.41 -31.43 -15.96
N ARG A 387 34.54 -32.05 -14.79
CA ARG A 387 33.77 -31.68 -13.60
C ARG A 387 34.14 -30.30 -13.08
N TRP A 388 35.42 -29.96 -13.19
CA TRP A 388 35.93 -28.62 -12.92
C TRP A 388 35.32 -27.60 -13.87
N PHE A 389 35.27 -27.90 -15.17
CA PHE A 389 34.65 -27.00 -16.15
C PHE A 389 33.17 -26.71 -15.82
N VAL A 390 32.34 -27.75 -15.66
CA VAL A 390 30.90 -27.59 -15.34
C VAL A 390 30.70 -26.81 -14.04
N TYR A 391 31.47 -27.12 -13.00
CA TYR A 391 31.39 -26.40 -11.73
C TYR A 391 31.72 -24.92 -11.88
N ASN A 392 32.80 -24.58 -12.60
CA ASN A 392 33.21 -23.20 -12.77
C ASN A 392 32.21 -22.44 -13.66
N VAL A 393 31.60 -23.06 -14.67
CA VAL A 393 30.51 -22.45 -15.44
C VAL A 393 29.33 -22.12 -14.53
N LEU A 394 28.91 -23.03 -13.66
CA LEU A 394 27.84 -22.77 -12.69
C LEU A 394 28.22 -21.70 -11.66
N ALA A 395 29.45 -21.72 -11.16
CA ALA A 395 29.95 -20.75 -10.18
C ALA A 395 30.07 -19.33 -10.77
N VAL A 396 30.63 -19.21 -11.98
CA VAL A 396 30.75 -17.95 -12.72
C VAL A 396 29.36 -17.45 -13.14
N GLY A 397 28.48 -18.35 -13.59
CA GLY A 397 27.09 -18.02 -13.88
C GLY A 397 26.35 -17.51 -12.64
N LEU A 398 26.51 -18.17 -11.49
CA LEU A 398 25.89 -17.76 -10.23
C LEU A 398 26.35 -16.36 -9.82
N ILE A 399 27.66 -16.11 -9.76
CA ILE A 399 28.15 -14.78 -9.35
C ILE A 399 27.77 -13.70 -10.38
N GLY A 400 27.82 -14.02 -11.67
CA GLY A 400 27.40 -13.10 -12.73
C GLY A 400 25.92 -12.71 -12.61
N CYS A 401 25.04 -13.69 -12.37
CA CYS A 401 23.61 -13.41 -12.19
C CYS A 401 23.32 -12.63 -10.91
N VAL A 402 23.99 -12.93 -9.79
CA VAL A 402 23.84 -12.17 -8.53
C VAL A 402 24.26 -10.72 -8.72
N LEU A 403 25.38 -10.47 -9.40
CA LEU A 403 25.84 -9.11 -9.68
C LEU A 403 24.92 -8.39 -10.67
N ALA A 404 24.40 -9.09 -11.68
CA ALA A 404 23.43 -8.54 -12.62
C ALA A 404 22.11 -8.16 -11.94
N LEU A 405 21.56 -9.04 -11.10
CA LEU A 405 20.38 -8.74 -10.26
C LEU A 405 20.65 -7.53 -9.35
N SER A 406 21.85 -7.44 -8.79
CA SER A 406 22.23 -6.30 -7.95
C SER A 406 22.29 -4.99 -8.75
N TYR A 407 22.85 -5.03 -9.95
CA TYR A 407 22.93 -3.89 -10.85
C TYR A 407 21.54 -3.40 -11.26
N PHE A 408 20.70 -4.27 -11.84
CA PHE A 408 19.36 -3.88 -12.30
C PHE A 408 18.52 -3.34 -11.15
N SER A 409 18.59 -3.97 -9.97
CA SER A 409 17.80 -3.50 -8.84
C SER A 409 18.26 -2.16 -8.26
N LEU A 410 19.57 -1.86 -8.27
CA LEU A 410 20.07 -0.56 -7.83
C LEU A 410 19.82 0.52 -8.88
N GLU A 411 19.85 0.16 -10.16
CA GLU A 411 19.48 1.05 -11.25
C GLU A 411 18.01 1.45 -11.15
N ASP A 412 17.12 0.46 -10.98
CA ASP A 412 15.69 0.67 -10.70
C ASP A 412 15.52 1.59 -9.48
N TYR A 413 16.09 1.22 -8.33
CA TYR A 413 15.90 1.97 -7.09
C TYR A 413 16.41 3.42 -7.14
N PHE A 414 17.55 3.66 -7.77
CA PHE A 414 18.15 4.99 -7.79
C PHE A 414 17.64 5.87 -8.92
N PHE A 415 17.16 5.32 -10.03
CA PHE A 415 16.91 6.11 -11.24
C PHE A 415 15.55 5.88 -11.90
N ASP A 416 14.83 4.83 -11.55
CA ASP A 416 13.53 4.54 -12.15
C ASP A 416 12.39 5.07 -11.28
N GLN A 417 11.62 6.01 -11.85
CA GLN A 417 10.47 6.61 -11.18
C GLN A 417 9.32 5.62 -10.95
N SER A 418 9.19 4.57 -11.76
CA SER A 418 8.11 3.58 -11.61
C SER A 418 8.19 2.73 -10.34
N VAL A 419 9.35 2.72 -9.67
CA VAL A 419 9.57 2.04 -8.39
C VAL A 419 9.94 3.01 -7.28
N ALA A 420 9.86 4.33 -7.54
CA ALA A 420 10.11 5.34 -6.54
C ALA A 420 9.01 5.31 -5.47
N LYS A 421 9.31 5.93 -4.33
CA LYS A 421 8.31 6.22 -3.29
C LYS A 421 7.37 7.32 -3.79
N ASP A 422 6.16 7.33 -3.26
CA ASP A 422 5.15 8.36 -3.56
C ASP A 422 5.73 9.78 -3.44
N ASP A 423 5.44 10.64 -4.41
CA ASP A 423 6.02 11.99 -4.50
C ASP A 423 5.38 13.01 -3.55
N ILE A 424 5.58 12.82 -2.24
CA ILE A 424 5.05 13.71 -1.20
C ILE A 424 5.62 15.12 -1.30
N ARG A 425 6.84 15.29 -1.82
CA ARG A 425 7.42 16.62 -2.05
C ARG A 425 6.75 17.34 -3.22
N GLY A 426 6.38 16.63 -4.28
CA GLY A 426 5.53 17.16 -5.34
C GLY A 426 4.18 17.65 -4.80
N VAL A 427 3.56 16.87 -3.92
CA VAL A 427 2.33 17.27 -3.21
C VAL A 427 2.56 18.50 -2.32
N ALA A 428 3.62 18.51 -1.51
CA ALA A 428 3.96 19.63 -0.65
C ALA A 428 4.17 20.91 -1.45
N ALA A 429 4.94 20.86 -2.54
CA ALA A 429 5.19 22.01 -3.41
C ALA A 429 3.91 22.54 -4.08
N TYR A 430 2.99 21.65 -4.47
CA TYR A 430 1.68 22.04 -4.98
C TYR A 430 0.85 22.74 -3.90
N LEU A 431 0.77 22.17 -2.69
CA LEU A 431 0.02 22.73 -1.58
C LEU A 431 0.61 24.05 -1.08
N GLU A 432 1.93 24.22 -1.10
CA GLU A 432 2.60 25.49 -0.75
C GLU A 432 2.31 26.60 -1.77
N ALA A 433 2.04 26.24 -3.03
CA ALA A 433 1.67 27.19 -4.07
C ALA A 433 0.18 27.57 -4.02
N GLU A 434 -0.69 26.61 -3.68
CA GLU A 434 -2.14 26.77 -3.79
C GLU A 434 -2.86 27.05 -2.46
N ALA A 435 -2.37 26.52 -1.33
CA ALA A 435 -3.03 26.66 -0.03
C ALA A 435 -2.51 27.87 0.75
N GLY A 436 -3.42 28.71 1.24
CA GLY A 436 -3.12 29.84 2.10
C GLY A 436 -3.30 29.55 3.60
N ALA A 437 -2.89 30.50 4.45
CA ALA A 437 -2.99 30.38 5.92
C ALA A 437 -4.43 30.22 6.47
N GLY A 438 -5.46 30.52 5.67
CA GLY A 438 -6.87 30.34 6.02
C GLY A 438 -7.43 28.94 5.69
N ASP A 439 -6.68 28.16 4.93
CA ASP A 439 -7.12 26.88 4.38
C ASP A 439 -6.70 25.71 5.28
N LEU A 440 -7.21 24.53 4.95
CA LEU A 440 -6.96 23.30 5.69
C LEU A 440 -6.51 22.18 4.77
N ILE A 441 -5.52 21.41 5.19
CA ILE A 441 -5.06 20.20 4.50
C ILE A 441 -5.46 18.99 5.34
N LEU A 442 -6.33 18.13 4.80
CA LEU A 442 -6.65 16.84 5.38
C LEU A 442 -5.77 15.76 4.77
N VAL A 443 -5.08 15.00 5.61
CA VAL A 443 -4.32 13.81 5.19
C VAL A 443 -4.87 12.56 5.89
N PRO A 444 -4.64 11.37 5.33
CA PRO A 444 -5.11 10.13 5.95
C PRO A 444 -4.63 9.93 7.39
N ASP A 445 -5.40 9.21 8.21
CA ASP A 445 -5.03 8.92 9.61
C ASP A 445 -3.69 8.17 9.69
N GLU A 446 -2.81 8.61 10.59
CA GLU A 446 -1.47 8.02 10.80
C GLU A 446 -0.44 8.31 9.68
N ASP A 447 -0.76 9.11 8.67
CA ASP A 447 0.21 9.54 7.67
C ASP A 447 0.90 10.86 8.05
N TRP A 448 2.12 10.74 8.57
CA TRP A 448 2.92 11.88 8.96
C TRP A 448 3.92 12.32 7.88
N SER A 449 3.89 11.72 6.69
CA SER A 449 4.89 12.01 5.64
C SER A 449 4.85 13.48 5.20
N LEU A 450 3.67 13.99 4.87
CA LEU A 450 3.49 15.39 4.45
C LEU A 450 3.90 16.38 5.54
N ALA A 451 3.60 16.09 6.81
CA ALA A 451 3.93 16.97 7.94
C ALA A 451 5.44 17.22 8.15
N PHE A 452 6.32 16.42 7.52
CA PHE A 452 7.78 16.62 7.54
C PHE A 452 8.35 17.19 6.24
N GLU A 453 7.55 17.27 5.17
CA GLU A 453 7.98 17.75 3.84
C GLU A 453 7.27 19.05 3.43
N TYR A 454 6.17 19.42 4.10
CA TYR A 454 5.40 20.65 3.88
C TYR A 454 5.84 21.75 4.84
N ASP A 455 6.25 22.90 4.29
CA ASP A 455 6.71 24.09 5.01
C ASP A 455 5.75 25.30 4.85
N GLY A 456 4.54 25.09 4.30
CA GLY A 456 3.54 26.14 4.08
C GLY A 456 2.70 26.50 5.32
N ASP A 457 1.86 27.53 5.17
CA ASP A 457 1.10 28.12 6.28
C ASP A 457 -0.23 27.40 6.60
N ALA A 458 -0.75 26.57 5.69
CA ALA A 458 -2.03 25.89 5.89
C ALA A 458 -1.90 24.77 6.93
N ALA A 459 -2.90 24.63 7.80
CA ALA A 459 -2.85 23.62 8.85
C ALA A 459 -3.08 22.21 8.27
N ILE A 460 -2.28 21.23 8.73
CA ILE A 460 -2.46 19.82 8.40
C ILE A 460 -3.25 19.12 9.52
N GLU A 461 -4.33 18.45 9.15
CA GLU A 461 -5.23 17.74 10.05
C GLU A 461 -5.41 16.29 9.59
N MET A 462 -5.57 15.38 10.56
CA MET A 462 -5.75 13.94 10.32
C MET A 462 -7.09 13.48 10.89
N PRO A 463 -8.19 13.56 10.12
CA PRO A 463 -9.51 13.19 10.61
C PRO A 463 -9.54 11.69 10.92
N GLY A 464 -9.52 11.33 12.20
CA GLY A 464 -9.46 9.94 12.66
C GLY A 464 -10.75 9.17 12.34
N THR A 465 -10.90 8.70 11.10
CA THR A 465 -12.14 8.14 10.54
C THR A 465 -12.73 6.95 11.30
N LYS A 466 -11.90 6.24 12.09
CA LYS A 466 -12.31 5.12 12.96
C LYS A 466 -13.01 5.55 14.26
N GLN A 467 -12.87 6.82 14.67
CA GLN A 467 -13.50 7.38 15.86
C GLN A 467 -14.57 8.38 15.42
N ARG A 468 -15.65 7.85 14.85
CA ARG A 468 -16.64 8.62 14.09
C ARG A 468 -17.20 9.83 14.84
N GLU A 469 -17.60 9.67 16.10
CA GLU A 469 -18.14 10.77 16.93
C GLU A 469 -17.11 11.89 17.14
N SER A 470 -15.89 11.55 17.53
CA SER A 470 -14.80 12.52 17.71
C SER A 470 -14.40 13.18 16.38
N MET A 471 -14.44 12.44 15.28
CA MET A 471 -14.19 12.99 13.94
C MET A 471 -15.23 14.05 13.58
N TRP A 472 -16.52 13.80 13.86
CA TRP A 472 -17.58 14.78 13.60
C TRP A 472 -17.40 16.07 14.39
N GLU A 473 -17.16 15.95 15.70
CA GLU A 473 -16.94 17.11 16.58
C GLU A 473 -15.73 17.94 16.12
N HIS A 474 -14.62 17.27 15.80
CA HIS A 474 -13.39 17.92 15.33
C HIS A 474 -13.59 18.62 13.98
N LEU A 475 -14.19 17.92 12.99
CA LEU A 475 -14.45 18.50 11.68
C LEU A 475 -15.41 19.70 11.78
N ALA A 476 -16.45 19.62 12.60
CA ALA A 476 -17.38 20.73 12.81
C ALA A 476 -16.66 21.96 13.42
N GLU A 477 -15.75 21.75 14.36
CA GLU A 477 -14.96 22.82 14.98
C GLU A 477 -14.02 23.50 13.97
N ILE A 478 -13.21 22.71 13.26
CA ILE A 478 -12.20 23.26 12.34
C ILE A 478 -12.81 23.83 11.06
N THR A 479 -14.04 23.44 10.69
CA THR A 479 -14.77 23.95 9.52
C THR A 479 -15.86 24.97 9.87
N ALA A 480 -15.89 25.48 11.11
CA ALA A 480 -16.89 26.46 11.55
C ALA A 480 -16.92 27.78 10.73
N VAL A 481 -15.86 28.06 9.97
CA VAL A 481 -15.75 29.21 9.07
C VAL A 481 -15.52 28.69 7.64
N PRO A 482 -16.27 29.21 6.64
CA PRO A 482 -16.06 28.87 5.23
C PRO A 482 -14.60 29.05 4.82
N ARG A 483 -14.04 28.03 4.17
CA ARG A 483 -12.64 27.97 3.75
C ARG A 483 -12.43 26.92 2.68
N GLN A 484 -11.26 26.92 2.06
CA GLN A 484 -10.86 25.84 1.16
C GLN A 484 -10.25 24.69 1.96
N ILE A 485 -10.55 23.48 1.52
CA ILE A 485 -10.01 22.26 2.11
C ILE A 485 -9.37 21.42 1.03
N PHE A 486 -8.10 21.09 1.23
CA PHE A 486 -7.34 20.18 0.40
C PHE A 486 -7.34 18.80 1.05
N VAL A 487 -7.68 17.75 0.32
CA VAL A 487 -7.67 16.37 0.82
C VAL A 487 -6.66 15.56 0.02
N LEU A 488 -5.63 15.06 0.69
CA LEU A 488 -4.65 14.14 0.11
C LEU A 488 -5.20 12.71 0.17
N GLU A 489 -5.26 12.06 -1.00
CA GLU A 489 -5.69 10.67 -1.14
C GLU A 489 -4.67 9.85 -1.93
N TYR A 490 -4.53 8.57 -1.56
CA TYR A 490 -3.69 7.61 -2.28
C TYR A 490 -4.56 6.74 -3.20
N LYS A 491 -4.13 6.52 -4.45
CA LYS A 491 -4.91 5.72 -5.43
C LYS A 491 -5.17 4.28 -4.98
N ARG A 492 -4.30 3.71 -4.13
CA ARG A 492 -4.44 2.34 -3.60
C ARG A 492 -5.30 2.25 -2.33
N GLY A 493 -6.02 3.32 -2.01
CA GLY A 493 -6.98 3.41 -0.90
C GLY A 493 -6.36 4.00 0.36
N ALA A 494 -7.05 5.01 0.91
CA ALA A 494 -6.83 5.51 2.26
C ALA A 494 -7.66 4.69 3.26
N HIS A 495 -7.41 4.85 4.55
CA HIS A 495 -8.16 4.19 5.63
C HIS A 495 -9.64 4.64 5.76
N ASP A 496 -10.10 5.59 4.94
CA ASP A 496 -11.51 5.99 4.85
C ASP A 496 -12.31 5.09 3.89
N TRP A 497 -12.49 3.83 4.29
CA TRP A 497 -13.13 2.81 3.45
C TRP A 497 -14.57 3.11 3.02
N GLN A 498 -15.26 4.00 3.75
CA GLN A 498 -16.66 4.33 3.52
C GLN A 498 -16.84 5.70 2.85
N ASN A 499 -15.75 6.34 2.39
CA ASN A 499 -15.75 7.66 1.75
C ASN A 499 -16.41 8.77 2.59
N VAL A 500 -16.23 8.74 3.91
CA VAL A 500 -16.94 9.66 4.79
C VAL A 500 -16.37 11.07 4.70
N VAL A 501 -15.05 11.22 4.65
CA VAL A 501 -14.42 12.55 4.53
C VAL A 501 -14.83 13.23 3.22
N PRO A 502 -14.73 12.58 2.04
CA PRO A 502 -15.28 13.14 0.81
C PRO A 502 -16.77 13.48 0.91
N PHE A 503 -17.60 12.58 1.46
CA PHE A 503 -19.04 12.78 1.56
C PHE A 503 -19.40 14.04 2.36
N VAL A 504 -18.75 14.26 3.49
CA VAL A 504 -19.10 15.39 4.38
C VAL A 504 -18.63 16.72 3.84
N LEU A 505 -17.53 16.72 3.10
CA LEU A 505 -17.00 17.92 2.47
C LEU A 505 -17.81 18.31 1.24
N GLU A 506 -18.27 17.32 0.48
CA GLU A 506 -19.18 17.55 -0.64
C GLU A 506 -20.51 18.13 -0.14
N ARG A 507 -21.10 17.51 0.88
CA ARG A 507 -22.34 17.99 1.49
C ARG A 507 -22.23 19.43 2.01
N ALA A 508 -21.12 19.76 2.69
CA ALA A 508 -20.94 21.07 3.32
C ALA A 508 -20.44 22.17 2.34
N GLY A 509 -20.27 21.80 1.06
CA GLY A 509 -19.42 22.50 0.13
C GLY A 509 -19.69 22.05 -1.31
N TYR A 510 -18.60 21.92 -2.06
CA TYR A 510 -18.55 21.19 -3.31
C TYR A 510 -17.07 20.88 -3.62
N LEU A 511 -16.84 19.79 -4.34
CA LEU A 511 -15.54 19.50 -4.92
C LEU A 511 -15.29 20.46 -6.09
N GLU A 512 -14.22 21.22 -6.01
CA GLU A 512 -13.83 22.15 -7.06
C GLU A 512 -12.91 21.48 -8.07
N ILE A 513 -11.79 20.91 -7.63
CA ILE A 513 -10.78 20.33 -8.54
C ILE A 513 -10.09 19.10 -7.93
N VAL A 514 -9.63 18.21 -8.81
CA VAL A 514 -8.81 17.05 -8.45
C VAL A 514 -7.50 17.13 -9.21
N GLU A 515 -6.40 17.38 -8.50
CA GLU A 515 -5.06 17.36 -9.07
C GLU A 515 -4.43 15.98 -8.84
N SER A 516 -3.88 15.38 -9.90
CA SER A 516 -3.21 14.07 -9.80
C SER A 516 -1.69 14.24 -9.80
N ILE A 517 -1.05 13.80 -8.72
CA ILE A 517 0.41 13.85 -8.56
C ILE A 517 0.89 12.42 -8.36
N ASP A 518 1.45 11.83 -9.42
CA ASP A 518 1.91 10.45 -9.47
C ASP A 518 0.81 9.43 -9.05
N ASP A 519 1.03 8.59 -8.02
CA ASP A 519 0.06 7.62 -7.49
C ASP A 519 -0.88 8.23 -6.43
N MET A 520 -0.88 9.55 -6.26
CA MET A 520 -1.71 10.31 -5.31
C MET A 520 -2.62 11.31 -6.02
N ARG A 521 -3.61 11.83 -5.28
CA ARG A 521 -4.49 12.91 -5.72
C ARG A 521 -4.70 13.90 -4.60
N VAL A 522 -4.81 15.18 -4.94
CA VAL A 522 -5.23 16.24 -4.03
C VAL A 522 -6.58 16.76 -4.51
N ARG A 523 -7.60 16.64 -3.66
CA ARG A 523 -8.96 17.15 -3.93
C ARG A 523 -9.14 18.48 -3.23
N ARG A 524 -9.52 19.53 -3.94
CA ARG A 524 -9.84 20.83 -3.34
C ARG A 524 -11.35 20.99 -3.25
N PHE A 525 -11.84 21.21 -2.03
CA PHE A 525 -13.23 21.48 -1.72
C PHE A 525 -13.38 22.94 -1.30
N GLN A 526 -14.47 23.57 -1.73
CA GLN A 526 -14.87 24.90 -1.26
C GLN A 526 -16.06 24.75 -0.32
N LEU A 527 -15.84 24.96 0.98
CA LEU A 527 -16.92 24.89 1.96
C LEU A 527 -17.69 26.21 2.03
N HIS A 528 -19.01 26.10 2.17
CA HIS A 528 -19.92 27.23 2.42
C HIS A 528 -20.69 27.07 3.74
N GLU A 529 -20.76 25.85 4.28
CA GLU A 529 -21.29 25.57 5.62
C GLU A 529 -20.31 24.70 6.44
N PRO A 530 -20.46 24.67 7.78
CA PRO A 530 -19.69 23.76 8.63
C PRO A 530 -20.08 22.30 8.41
N VAL A 531 -19.10 21.39 8.54
CA VAL A 531 -19.34 19.95 8.49
C VAL A 531 -20.23 19.52 9.67
N ALA A 532 -21.26 18.72 9.37
CA ALA A 532 -22.16 18.18 10.37
C ALA A 532 -22.60 16.73 10.03
N PRO A 533 -22.92 15.90 11.05
CA PRO A 533 -23.48 14.58 10.83
C PRO A 533 -24.90 14.66 10.24
N VAL A 534 -25.29 13.62 9.50
CA VAL A 534 -26.60 13.55 8.83
C VAL A 534 -27.62 12.80 9.69
N ASN A 535 -28.87 13.27 9.67
CA ASN A 535 -29.97 12.62 10.36
C ASN A 535 -30.69 11.66 9.40
N LEU A 536 -30.43 10.37 9.56
CA LEU A 536 -31.04 9.31 8.76
C LEU A 536 -32.52 9.13 9.11
N THR A 537 -33.33 8.85 8.09
CA THR A 537 -34.77 8.58 8.20
C THR A 537 -35.06 7.09 7.99
N PRO A 538 -35.92 6.46 8.82
CA PRO A 538 -36.19 5.03 8.69
C PRO A 538 -36.89 4.65 7.39
N VAL A 539 -36.43 3.56 6.76
CA VAL A 539 -37.03 2.94 5.56
C VAL A 539 -37.11 1.42 5.72
N VAL A 540 -37.86 0.75 4.83
CA VAL A 540 -38.00 -0.71 4.86
C VAL A 540 -37.80 -1.29 3.46
N ALA A 541 -36.57 -1.68 3.14
CA ALA A 541 -36.26 -2.45 1.92
C ALA A 541 -35.38 -3.65 2.24
N GLN A 542 -35.82 -4.84 1.81
CA GLN A 542 -35.13 -6.11 2.08
C GLN A 542 -34.55 -6.69 0.79
N PHE A 543 -33.22 -6.69 0.66
CA PHE A 543 -32.49 -7.29 -0.47
C PHE A 543 -31.91 -8.64 -0.05
N GLU A 544 -32.70 -9.70 -0.25
CA GLU A 544 -32.37 -11.06 0.21
C GLU A 544 -31.89 -11.08 1.69
N SER A 545 -30.58 -11.15 1.92
CA SER A 545 -29.94 -11.22 3.25
C SER A 545 -29.64 -9.86 3.89
N LEU A 546 -29.72 -8.76 3.14
CA LEU A 546 -29.32 -7.42 3.56
C LEU A 546 -30.54 -6.48 3.60
N ALA A 547 -30.76 -5.80 4.72
CA ALA A 547 -31.82 -4.83 4.89
C ALA A 547 -31.28 -3.40 4.79
N LEU A 548 -31.94 -2.53 4.02
CA LEU A 548 -31.79 -1.08 4.11
C LEU A 548 -32.79 -0.57 5.15
N THR A 549 -32.26 0.00 6.23
CA THR A 549 -33.03 0.37 7.43
C THR A 549 -33.23 1.86 7.59
N ASP A 550 -32.29 2.67 7.12
CA ASP A 550 -32.43 4.13 7.13
C ASP A 550 -31.74 4.75 5.90
N VAL A 551 -32.23 5.91 5.47
CA VAL A 551 -31.77 6.68 4.30
C VAL A 551 -31.66 8.15 4.68
N TRP A 552 -30.65 8.81 4.11
CA TRP A 552 -30.60 10.26 3.98
C TRP A 552 -30.12 10.60 2.56
N VAL A 553 -30.83 11.50 1.89
CA VAL A 553 -30.48 12.03 0.57
C VAL A 553 -30.40 13.54 0.73
N GLU A 554 -29.38 14.14 0.13
CA GLU A 554 -29.20 15.58 0.10
C GLU A 554 -30.35 16.28 -0.62
N GLU A 555 -30.73 17.45 -0.09
CA GLU A 555 -31.73 18.34 -0.68
C GLU A 555 -31.04 19.64 -1.06
N GLY A 556 -31.27 20.12 -2.28
CA GLY A 556 -30.74 21.39 -2.74
C GLY A 556 -29.28 21.35 -3.19
N ALA A 557 -28.78 20.20 -3.65
CA ALA A 557 -27.47 20.12 -4.31
C ALA A 557 -27.46 20.97 -5.60
N ALA A 558 -26.36 21.64 -5.90
CA ALA A 558 -26.22 22.43 -7.12
C ALA A 558 -26.09 21.52 -8.35
N ALA A 559 -26.79 21.86 -9.43
CA ALA A 559 -26.87 21.04 -10.64
C ALA A 559 -25.50 20.68 -11.27
N ASP A 560 -24.47 21.49 -11.07
CA ASP A 560 -23.11 21.30 -11.59
C ASP A 560 -22.13 20.64 -10.60
N THR A 561 -22.64 20.01 -9.54
CA THR A 561 -21.82 19.39 -8.46
C THR A 561 -22.08 17.88 -8.31
N ALA A 562 -22.60 17.45 -7.17
CA ALA A 562 -22.94 16.07 -6.85
C ALA A 562 -24.06 16.00 -5.81
N VAL A 563 -24.81 14.89 -5.78
CA VAL A 563 -25.79 14.59 -4.73
C VAL A 563 -25.18 13.61 -3.74
N THR A 564 -25.15 13.96 -2.47
CA THR A 564 -24.68 13.08 -1.40
C THR A 564 -25.80 12.20 -0.83
N VAL A 565 -25.47 10.92 -0.56
CA VAL A 565 -26.43 9.90 -0.06
C VAL A 565 -25.80 9.08 1.06
N ALA A 566 -26.49 8.91 2.18
CA ALA A 566 -26.10 8.03 3.27
C ALA A 566 -27.12 6.91 3.48
N LEU A 567 -26.64 5.68 3.57
CA LEU A 567 -27.47 4.47 3.65
C LEU A 567 -27.10 3.65 4.89
N ARG A 568 -28.08 3.31 5.73
CA ARG A 568 -27.87 2.38 6.86
C ARG A 568 -28.35 0.98 6.54
N TRP A 569 -27.41 0.04 6.61
CA TRP A 569 -27.62 -1.37 6.35
C TRP A 569 -27.69 -2.19 7.63
N ARG A 570 -28.42 -3.29 7.60
CA ARG A 570 -28.39 -4.37 8.59
C ARG A 570 -28.28 -5.72 7.90
N LEU A 571 -27.35 -6.56 8.31
CA LEU A 571 -27.22 -7.92 7.79
C LEU A 571 -28.14 -8.88 8.58
N ASP A 572 -29.17 -9.42 7.94
CA ASP A 572 -30.17 -10.27 8.59
C ASP A 572 -29.88 -11.77 8.42
N ALA A 573 -29.12 -12.16 7.38
CA ALA A 573 -28.65 -13.52 7.17
C ALA A 573 -27.21 -13.53 6.61
N LEU A 574 -26.50 -14.65 6.76
CA LEU A 574 -25.15 -14.77 6.19
C LEU A 574 -25.20 -14.72 4.66
N THR A 575 -24.29 -13.94 4.08
CA THR A 575 -24.03 -13.91 2.64
C THR A 575 -22.60 -14.38 2.37
N PRO A 576 -22.37 -15.36 1.47
CA PRO A 576 -21.02 -15.81 1.16
C PRO A 576 -20.26 -14.81 0.26
N ASP A 577 -20.98 -14.01 -0.53
CA ASP A 577 -20.39 -13.19 -1.58
C ASP A 577 -20.37 -11.70 -1.21
N PRO A 578 -19.38 -10.93 -1.71
CA PRO A 578 -19.37 -9.48 -1.59
C PRO A 578 -20.60 -8.85 -2.27
N LEU A 579 -21.14 -7.82 -1.62
CA LEU A 579 -22.28 -7.06 -2.13
C LEU A 579 -21.85 -5.63 -2.45
N GLY A 580 -22.37 -5.09 -3.55
CA GLY A 580 -22.26 -3.70 -3.93
C GLY A 580 -23.64 -3.02 -3.97
N VAL A 581 -23.61 -1.70 -3.98
CA VAL A 581 -24.79 -0.84 -4.11
C VAL A 581 -24.67 -0.04 -5.41
N SER A 582 -25.77 0.05 -6.14
CA SER A 582 -25.94 0.94 -7.28
C SER A 582 -26.93 2.03 -6.90
N LEU A 583 -26.48 3.27 -7.01
CA LEU A 583 -27.27 4.48 -6.79
C LEU A 583 -27.59 5.12 -8.13
N GLN A 584 -28.85 5.51 -8.35
CA GLN A 584 -29.27 6.18 -9.58
C GLN A 584 -30.13 7.40 -9.26
N LEU A 585 -29.78 8.55 -9.86
CA LEU A 585 -30.61 9.74 -9.88
C LEU A 585 -31.50 9.69 -11.13
N GLN A 586 -32.81 9.67 -10.92
CA GLN A 586 -33.79 9.49 -11.97
C GLN A 586 -34.74 10.67 -12.09
N ASP A 587 -35.14 11.00 -13.32
CA ASP A 587 -36.17 11.99 -13.56
C ASP A 587 -37.59 11.39 -13.42
N VAL A 588 -38.62 12.24 -13.50
CA VAL A 588 -40.04 11.81 -13.43
C VAL A 588 -40.46 10.83 -14.55
N GLY A 589 -39.71 10.77 -15.65
CA GLY A 589 -39.89 9.80 -16.73
C GLY A 589 -39.27 8.43 -16.43
N GLY A 590 -38.58 8.29 -15.28
CA GLY A 590 -37.85 7.10 -14.88
C GLY A 590 -36.48 6.98 -15.52
N TRP A 591 -35.94 8.06 -16.08
CA TRP A 591 -34.67 8.04 -16.80
C TRP A 591 -33.48 8.32 -15.88
N SER A 592 -32.47 7.46 -15.93
CA SER A 592 -31.28 7.58 -15.06
C SER A 592 -30.31 8.60 -15.67
N LEU A 593 -30.11 9.71 -14.98
CA LEU A 593 -29.25 10.82 -15.43
C LEU A 593 -27.84 10.70 -14.89
N ALA A 594 -27.73 10.25 -13.64
CA ALA A 594 -26.47 9.97 -12.98
C ALA A 594 -26.57 8.65 -12.23
N TRP A 595 -25.47 7.93 -12.13
CA TRP A 595 -25.41 6.73 -11.32
C TRP A 595 -24.00 6.50 -10.76
N LYS A 596 -23.94 5.70 -9.70
CA LYS A 596 -22.67 5.25 -9.14
C LYS A 596 -22.80 3.88 -8.50
N ASP A 597 -21.83 3.03 -8.79
CA ASP A 597 -21.70 1.70 -8.20
C ASP A 597 -20.54 1.70 -7.22
N GLU A 598 -20.77 1.22 -6.00
CA GLU A 598 -19.75 1.12 -4.95
C GLU A 598 -19.89 -0.19 -4.17
N GLU A 599 -18.80 -0.63 -3.55
CA GLU A 599 -18.83 -1.77 -2.63
C GLU A 599 -19.48 -1.38 -1.30
N ILE A 600 -20.29 -2.28 -0.74
CA ILE A 600 -20.83 -2.09 0.60
C ILE A 600 -19.79 -2.59 1.59
N VAL A 601 -19.20 -1.69 2.38
CA VAL A 601 -18.22 -2.05 3.42
C VAL A 601 -18.52 -1.35 4.73
N ASP A 602 -18.09 -1.96 5.84
CA ASP A 602 -18.14 -1.31 7.15
C ASP A 602 -16.99 -0.33 7.36
N GLU A 603 -16.96 0.33 8.52
CA GLU A 603 -15.92 1.30 8.93
C GLU A 603 -14.48 0.74 8.90
N ASN A 604 -14.32 -0.58 8.90
CA ASN A 604 -13.02 -1.25 8.85
C ASN A 604 -12.70 -1.78 7.46
N GLY A 605 -13.55 -1.53 6.45
CA GLY A 605 -13.44 -2.02 5.09
C GLY A 605 -13.99 -3.42 4.86
N ARG A 606 -14.62 -4.05 5.87
CA ARG A 606 -15.13 -5.43 5.73
C ARG A 606 -16.35 -5.46 4.82
N PRO A 607 -16.45 -6.36 3.83
CA PRO A 607 -17.68 -6.56 3.10
C PRO A 607 -18.69 -7.36 3.94
N PRO A 608 -19.99 -7.42 3.56
CA PRO A 608 -21.04 -7.98 4.39
C PRO A 608 -20.85 -9.46 4.72
N SER A 609 -20.12 -10.20 3.87
CA SER A 609 -19.74 -11.59 4.13
C SER A 609 -18.89 -11.81 5.38
N PHE A 610 -18.27 -10.75 5.92
CA PHE A 610 -17.50 -10.78 7.18
C PHE A 610 -18.21 -10.11 8.36
N TRP A 611 -19.44 -9.62 8.16
CA TRP A 611 -20.19 -8.98 9.23
C TRP A 611 -20.86 -10.03 10.12
N PRO A 612 -20.94 -9.79 11.44
CA PRO A 612 -21.84 -10.54 12.29
C PRO A 612 -23.31 -10.35 11.84
N VAL A 613 -24.12 -11.40 11.91
CA VAL A 613 -25.57 -11.28 11.71
C VAL A 613 -26.14 -10.32 12.77
N GLY A 614 -27.00 -9.40 12.33
CA GLY A 614 -27.56 -8.30 13.12
C GLY A 614 -26.67 -7.05 13.20
N ALA A 615 -25.45 -7.08 12.64
CA ALA A 615 -24.61 -5.89 12.58
C ALA A 615 -25.24 -4.82 11.69
N THR A 616 -25.07 -3.56 12.10
CA THR A 616 -25.49 -2.40 11.34
C THR A 616 -24.28 -1.56 10.96
N THR A 617 -24.34 -0.94 9.78
CA THR A 617 -23.32 0.03 9.35
C THR A 617 -23.94 1.07 8.43
N THR A 618 -23.33 2.26 8.36
CA THR A 618 -23.75 3.33 7.47
C THR A 618 -22.67 3.53 6.41
N THR A 619 -23.05 3.49 5.13
CA THR A 619 -22.18 3.81 3.99
C THR A 619 -22.53 5.19 3.44
N TYR A 620 -21.54 5.87 2.87
CA TYR A 620 -21.64 7.25 2.42
C TYR A 620 -21.21 7.34 0.98
N HIS A 621 -22.03 8.01 0.17
CA HIS A 621 -21.92 7.97 -1.28
C HIS A 621 -22.10 9.37 -1.85
N ILE A 622 -21.45 9.60 -2.99
CA ILE A 622 -21.53 10.84 -3.75
C ILE A 622 -21.92 10.44 -5.16
N ILE A 623 -23.07 10.89 -5.67
CA ILE A 623 -23.54 10.71 -7.04
C ILE A 623 -23.14 11.97 -7.83
N PRO A 624 -22.08 11.94 -8.64
CA PRO A 624 -21.68 13.10 -9.43
C PRO A 624 -22.75 13.47 -10.46
N LEU A 625 -22.97 14.76 -10.67
CA LEU A 625 -23.96 15.25 -11.63
C LEU A 625 -23.31 15.61 -12.96
N PRO A 626 -23.86 15.16 -14.11
CA PRO A 626 -23.36 15.57 -15.42
C PRO A 626 -23.65 17.06 -15.66
N GLU A 627 -22.77 17.72 -16.41
CA GLU A 627 -22.94 19.12 -16.81
C GLU A 627 -24.27 19.34 -17.54
N GLY A 628 -24.96 20.42 -17.18
CA GLY A 628 -26.23 20.84 -17.75
C GLY A 628 -27.46 20.06 -17.30
N ILE A 629 -27.38 19.22 -16.26
CA ILE A 629 -28.60 18.66 -15.67
C ILE A 629 -29.53 19.80 -15.19
N PRO A 630 -30.82 19.82 -15.55
CA PRO A 630 -31.72 20.87 -15.11
C PRO A 630 -31.90 20.93 -13.57
N PRO A 631 -32.08 22.11 -12.96
CA PRO A 631 -32.38 22.25 -11.54
C PRO A 631 -33.85 21.90 -11.23
N LEU A 632 -34.18 20.61 -11.26
CA LEU A 632 -35.53 20.06 -11.08
C LEU A 632 -35.59 19.05 -9.92
N ASP A 633 -36.78 18.48 -9.71
CA ASP A 633 -37.00 17.38 -8.80
C ASP A 633 -36.64 16.03 -9.44
N TYR A 634 -35.91 15.22 -8.69
CA TYR A 634 -35.43 13.90 -9.08
C TYR A 634 -35.69 12.87 -7.98
N GLN A 635 -35.62 11.59 -8.35
CA GLN A 635 -35.73 10.46 -7.45
C GLN A 635 -34.40 9.74 -7.35
N VAL A 636 -33.90 9.54 -6.13
CA VAL A 636 -32.75 8.67 -5.88
C VAL A 636 -33.25 7.25 -5.64
N SER A 637 -32.72 6.31 -6.40
CA SER A 637 -33.04 4.89 -6.28
C SER A 637 -31.81 4.05 -5.95
N VAL A 638 -32.06 2.97 -5.22
CA VAL A 638 -31.05 2.05 -4.68
C VAL A 638 -31.33 0.65 -5.20
N SER A 639 -30.29 0.00 -5.73
CA SER A 639 -30.27 -1.42 -6.04
C SER A 639 -29.04 -2.06 -5.39
N VAL A 640 -29.15 -3.31 -4.96
CA VAL A 640 -28.03 -4.08 -4.43
C VAL A 640 -27.65 -5.15 -5.44
N PHE A 641 -26.36 -5.31 -5.69
CA PHE A 641 -25.86 -6.36 -6.57
C PHE A 641 -24.83 -7.24 -5.86
N GLN A 642 -24.84 -8.51 -6.21
CA GLN A 642 -23.87 -9.50 -5.79
C GLN A 642 -22.73 -9.51 -6.81
N GLN A 643 -21.49 -9.34 -6.34
CA GLN A 643 -20.33 -9.49 -7.21
C GLN A 643 -20.02 -10.98 -7.39
N ASN A 644 -20.16 -11.50 -8.62
CA ASN A 644 -19.87 -12.89 -8.93
C ASN A 644 -18.63 -12.99 -9.82
N LEU A 645 -17.52 -13.49 -9.26
CA LEU A 645 -16.24 -13.69 -9.96
C LEU A 645 -16.43 -14.67 -11.13
N GLY A 646 -16.60 -14.14 -12.34
CA GLY A 646 -16.66 -14.90 -13.60
C GLY A 646 -18.00 -14.92 -14.33
N ALA A 647 -19.11 -14.50 -13.70
CA ALA A 647 -20.45 -14.49 -14.29
C ALA A 647 -21.08 -13.09 -14.45
N GLY A 648 -20.37 -12.04 -14.00
CA GLY A 648 -20.88 -10.67 -13.96
C GLY A 648 -21.72 -10.38 -12.71
N PRO A 649 -22.02 -9.10 -12.42
CA PRO A 649 -22.83 -8.73 -11.27
C PRO A 649 -24.28 -9.21 -11.44
N ARG A 650 -24.87 -9.73 -10.35
CA ARG A 650 -26.29 -10.09 -10.30
C ARG A 650 -27.01 -9.13 -9.37
N THR A 651 -27.98 -8.38 -9.88
CA THR A 651 -28.85 -7.54 -9.03
C THR A 651 -29.77 -8.41 -8.19
N LEU A 652 -29.91 -8.05 -6.91
CA LEU A 652 -30.75 -8.76 -5.95
C LEU A 652 -32.20 -8.29 -6.03
N ASP A 653 -33.13 -9.23 -5.82
CA ASP A 653 -34.56 -8.94 -5.76
C ASP A 653 -34.96 -8.40 -4.37
N LEU A 654 -35.91 -7.47 -4.36
CA LEU A 654 -36.57 -7.05 -3.14
C LEU A 654 -37.48 -8.19 -2.64
N SER A 655 -37.27 -8.62 -1.40
CA SER A 655 -38.06 -9.69 -0.79
C SER A 655 -39.40 -9.19 -0.23
N ASN A 656 -39.51 -7.89 0.05
CA ASN A 656 -40.68 -7.25 0.65
C ASN A 656 -41.52 -6.41 -0.34
N GLN A 657 -41.05 -6.22 -1.58
CA GLN A 657 -41.73 -5.46 -2.64
C GLN A 657 -41.39 -6.06 -4.01
N ALA A 658 -42.18 -5.76 -5.05
CA ALA A 658 -41.89 -6.24 -6.39
C ALA A 658 -40.74 -5.43 -7.04
N GLY A 659 -39.79 -6.12 -7.67
CA GLY A 659 -38.69 -5.51 -8.42
C GLY A 659 -37.33 -5.63 -7.73
N GLN A 660 -36.34 -4.96 -8.30
CA GLN A 660 -34.92 -5.01 -7.89
C GLN A 660 -34.38 -3.65 -7.42
N ARG A 661 -35.27 -2.66 -7.33
CA ARG A 661 -34.93 -1.26 -7.11
C ARG A 661 -35.88 -0.65 -6.11
N PHE A 662 -35.31 0.04 -5.14
CA PHE A 662 -36.02 0.75 -4.10
C PHE A 662 -35.85 2.27 -4.31
N THR A 663 -36.94 3.02 -4.37
CA THR A 663 -36.88 4.49 -4.39
C THR A 663 -36.58 4.99 -2.96
N ALA A 664 -35.42 5.59 -2.77
CA ALA A 664 -34.91 5.97 -1.46
C ALA A 664 -35.51 7.30 -0.97
N ALA A 665 -35.45 8.35 -1.81
CA ALA A 665 -36.07 9.64 -1.55
C ALA A 665 -36.20 10.45 -2.86
N GLU A 666 -37.02 11.50 -2.80
CA GLU A 666 -36.98 12.60 -3.77
C GLU A 666 -35.90 13.61 -3.35
N THR A 667 -35.37 14.36 -4.30
CA THR A 667 -34.41 15.46 -4.07
C THR A 667 -34.62 16.55 -5.11
N SER A 668 -34.58 17.80 -4.69
CA SER A 668 -34.61 18.95 -5.59
C SER A 668 -33.18 19.48 -5.83
N LEU A 669 -32.80 19.66 -7.08
CA LEU A 669 -31.55 20.35 -7.43
C LEU A 669 -31.77 21.86 -7.49
N ILE A 670 -30.76 22.63 -7.07
CA ILE A 670 -30.73 24.09 -7.25
C ILE A 670 -29.91 24.47 -8.48
N GLN A 671 -30.03 25.74 -8.86
CA GLN A 671 -29.29 26.32 -9.98
C GLN A 671 -27.78 26.15 -9.82
N GLU A 672 -27.10 25.99 -10.96
CA GLU A 672 -25.65 25.84 -11.05
C GLU A 672 -24.91 26.98 -10.32
N ILE A 673 -23.78 26.65 -9.70
CA ILE A 673 -22.93 27.61 -8.97
C ILE A 673 -21.67 28.02 -9.76
N GLY A 674 -21.43 27.43 -10.93
CA GLY A 674 -20.37 27.78 -11.87
C GLY A 674 -19.09 26.95 -11.74
N VAL A 675 -19.18 25.66 -11.41
CA VAL A 675 -18.03 24.74 -11.31
C VAL A 675 -17.55 24.31 -12.70
N ASN A 676 -16.47 24.93 -13.20
CA ASN A 676 -16.00 24.73 -14.57
C ASN A 676 -14.96 23.59 -14.75
N SER A 677 -14.51 22.96 -13.67
CA SER A 677 -13.34 22.07 -13.64
C SER A 677 -13.65 20.59 -13.88
N ASN A 678 -14.94 20.22 -14.01
CA ASN A 678 -15.42 18.83 -14.12
C ASN A 678 -14.62 17.84 -13.25
N PRO A 679 -14.61 18.02 -11.92
CA PRO A 679 -13.68 17.33 -11.03
C PRO A 679 -13.93 15.82 -10.91
N TYR A 680 -15.08 15.35 -11.37
CA TYR A 680 -15.45 13.93 -11.37
C TYR A 680 -15.10 13.21 -12.68
N ASP A 681 -14.51 13.91 -13.66
CA ASP A 681 -14.16 13.37 -14.99
C ASP A 681 -15.33 12.60 -15.64
N LEU A 682 -16.52 13.21 -15.59
CA LEU A 682 -17.76 12.57 -16.05
C LEU A 682 -17.84 12.42 -17.57
N LEU A 683 -16.81 12.82 -18.32
CA LEU A 683 -16.70 12.59 -19.76
C LEU A 683 -16.79 11.08 -20.11
N ALA A 684 -16.45 10.19 -19.16
CA ALA A 684 -16.61 8.75 -19.31
C ALA A 684 -18.03 8.22 -18.99
N LEU A 685 -18.85 8.99 -18.27
CA LEU A 685 -20.20 8.63 -17.80
C LEU A 685 -21.32 9.37 -18.56
N SER A 686 -21.02 10.52 -19.17
CA SER A 686 -21.83 11.08 -20.24
C SER A 686 -21.72 10.12 -21.43
N VAL A 687 -22.70 9.21 -21.52
CA VAL A 687 -22.98 8.28 -22.62
C VAL A 687 -22.14 8.58 -23.86
N ASN A 688 -21.15 7.72 -24.10
CA ASN A 688 -20.20 7.77 -25.21
C ASN A 688 -20.93 8.10 -26.53
N PRO A 689 -20.83 9.34 -27.02
CA PRO A 689 -21.61 9.77 -28.14
C PRO A 689 -20.78 9.64 -29.42
N SER A 690 -21.28 8.91 -30.40
CA SER A 690 -21.11 9.34 -31.78
C SER A 690 -21.74 10.73 -31.90
N ASN A 691 -20.98 11.77 -31.53
CA ASN A 691 -21.38 13.17 -31.57
C ASN A 691 -21.61 13.55 -33.03
N VAL A 692 -22.87 13.56 -33.47
CA VAL A 692 -23.21 13.84 -34.88
C VAL A 692 -22.87 15.29 -35.26
N LEU A 693 -22.73 16.19 -34.28
CA LEU A 693 -22.49 17.63 -34.49
C LEU A 693 -21.06 18.11 -34.19
N GLN A 694 -20.13 17.24 -33.76
CA GLN A 694 -18.76 17.67 -33.40
C GLN A 694 -18.01 18.36 -34.56
N ASP A 695 -18.29 17.95 -35.81
CA ASP A 695 -17.68 18.54 -37.01
C ASP A 695 -18.42 19.80 -37.52
N GLN A 696 -19.64 20.06 -37.04
CA GLN A 696 -20.49 21.16 -37.52
C GLN A 696 -20.55 22.38 -36.59
N GLY A 697 -20.09 22.25 -35.34
CA GLY A 697 -20.16 23.31 -34.33
C GLY A 697 -21.58 23.55 -33.80
N PHE A 698 -21.78 24.65 -33.06
CA PHE A 698 -23.08 25.02 -32.51
C PHE A 698 -24.10 25.33 -33.62
N VAL A 699 -25.25 24.65 -33.61
CA VAL A 699 -26.32 24.90 -34.57
C VAL A 699 -27.38 25.81 -33.96
N GLN A 700 -27.68 26.93 -34.61
CA GLN A 700 -28.70 27.86 -34.15
C GLN A 700 -30.11 27.33 -34.42
N MET A 701 -30.84 27.03 -33.35
CA MET A 701 -32.20 26.48 -33.35
C MET A 701 -33.21 27.56 -32.96
N GLY A 702 -33.26 28.63 -33.77
CA GLY A 702 -34.06 29.83 -33.51
C GLY A 702 -33.31 30.93 -32.76
N ASP A 703 -34.04 31.97 -32.35
CA ASP A 703 -33.49 33.14 -31.66
C ASP A 703 -33.08 32.80 -30.21
N GLY A 704 -31.78 32.88 -29.92
CA GLY A 704 -31.22 32.72 -28.57
C GLY A 704 -30.98 31.28 -28.10
N LEU A 705 -31.24 30.27 -28.93
CA LEU A 705 -31.08 28.85 -28.57
C LEU A 705 -30.11 28.13 -29.53
N LEU A 706 -29.08 27.49 -28.98
CA LEU A 706 -28.08 26.72 -29.71
C LEU A 706 -28.15 25.24 -29.34
N LEU A 707 -28.08 24.37 -30.34
CA LEU A 707 -27.84 22.94 -30.17
C LEU A 707 -26.33 22.68 -30.24
N GLN A 708 -25.75 22.21 -29.14
CA GLN A 708 -24.32 21.94 -29.03
C GLN A 708 -23.96 20.50 -29.40
N ALA A 709 -24.74 19.55 -28.89
CA ALA A 709 -24.53 18.14 -29.14
C ALA A 709 -25.87 17.43 -29.17
N ALA A 710 -25.92 16.34 -29.92
CA ALA A 710 -27.06 15.46 -29.98
C ALA A 710 -26.59 14.03 -30.16
N THR A 711 -27.26 13.11 -29.49
CA THR A 711 -27.01 11.70 -29.62
C THR A 711 -28.24 10.84 -29.58
N VAL A 712 -28.11 9.72 -30.29
CA VAL A 712 -29.10 8.67 -30.38
C VAL A 712 -28.47 7.41 -29.80
N ASP A 713 -29.18 6.72 -28.90
CA ASP A 713 -28.63 5.60 -28.13
C ASP A 713 -28.34 4.34 -28.97
N ARG A 714 -28.92 4.25 -30.18
CA ARG A 714 -28.80 3.12 -31.11
C ARG A 714 -29.07 3.57 -32.54
N ASN A 715 -28.44 2.89 -33.50
CA ASN A 715 -28.60 3.16 -34.94
C ASN A 715 -29.27 1.99 -35.68
N ASN A 716 -29.90 1.08 -34.95
CA ASN A 716 -30.68 -0.02 -35.51
C ASN A 716 -31.75 -0.40 -34.49
N VAL A 717 -33.01 -0.34 -34.89
CA VAL A 717 -34.12 -0.54 -33.97
C VAL A 717 -35.31 -1.19 -34.70
N ALA A 718 -35.98 -2.12 -34.03
CA ALA A 718 -37.16 -2.74 -34.64
C ALA A 718 -38.40 -1.84 -34.52
N PRO A 719 -39.36 -1.90 -35.47
CA PRO A 719 -40.64 -1.24 -35.32
C PRO A 719 -41.32 -1.57 -33.99
N GLY A 720 -41.89 -0.57 -33.33
CA GLY A 720 -42.50 -0.66 -31.99
C GLY A 720 -41.52 -0.53 -30.82
N GLN A 721 -40.21 -0.53 -31.06
CA GLN A 721 -39.22 -0.23 -30.04
C GLN A 721 -39.01 1.28 -29.88
N SER A 722 -38.30 1.65 -28.81
CA SER A 722 -37.98 3.05 -28.51
C SER A 722 -36.54 3.38 -28.82
N VAL A 723 -36.36 4.61 -29.25
CA VAL A 723 -35.08 5.26 -29.51
C VAL A 723 -34.96 6.40 -28.52
N PHE A 724 -33.81 6.50 -27.88
CA PHE A 724 -33.56 7.52 -26.90
C PHE A 724 -32.61 8.56 -27.47
N VAL A 725 -33.01 9.81 -27.31
CA VAL A 725 -32.29 10.97 -27.84
C VAL A 725 -31.87 11.84 -26.68
N GLN A 726 -30.58 12.17 -26.64
CA GLN A 726 -30.01 13.15 -25.74
C GLN A 726 -29.64 14.39 -26.55
N LEU A 727 -30.01 15.56 -26.05
CA LEU A 727 -29.80 16.87 -26.67
C LEU A 727 -29.10 17.76 -25.66
N GLN A 728 -28.07 18.47 -26.08
CA GLN A 728 -27.37 19.44 -25.25
C GLN A 728 -27.59 20.83 -25.84
N TRP A 729 -28.31 21.65 -25.09
CA TRP A 729 -28.69 23.00 -25.46
C TRP A 729 -27.75 24.01 -24.82
N GLN A 730 -27.64 25.20 -25.43
CA GLN A 730 -27.05 26.36 -24.79
C GLN A 730 -27.87 27.61 -25.13
N ALA A 731 -28.13 28.44 -24.12
CA ALA A 731 -28.69 29.77 -24.34
C ALA A 731 -27.60 30.73 -24.84
N SER A 732 -27.77 31.35 -26.01
CA SER A 732 -26.87 32.40 -26.50
C SER A 732 -27.28 33.81 -26.08
N ASP A 733 -28.57 34.00 -25.77
CA ASP A 733 -29.21 35.22 -25.25
C ASP A 733 -30.48 34.80 -24.48
N ILE A 734 -31.31 35.72 -23.96
CA ILE A 734 -32.63 35.35 -23.37
C ILE A 734 -33.47 34.65 -24.45
N PRO A 735 -33.66 33.32 -24.39
CA PRO A 735 -34.23 32.59 -25.51
C PRO A 735 -35.73 32.86 -25.60
N LEU A 736 -36.23 33.10 -26.81
CA LEU A 736 -37.67 33.21 -27.05
C LEU A 736 -38.33 31.85 -26.75
N GLN A 737 -39.50 31.87 -26.10
CA GLN A 737 -40.27 30.64 -25.90
C GLN A 737 -40.69 30.09 -27.26
N MET A 738 -40.03 29.02 -27.71
CA MET A 738 -40.43 28.29 -28.90
C MET A 738 -40.39 26.78 -28.67
N PRO A 739 -41.43 26.05 -29.14
CA PRO A 739 -41.41 24.59 -29.10
C PRO A 739 -40.43 24.03 -30.14
N LEU A 740 -39.86 22.88 -29.82
CA LEU A 740 -39.00 22.11 -30.70
C LEU A 740 -39.69 20.81 -31.10
N ALA A 741 -39.60 20.46 -32.38
CA ALA A 741 -40.06 19.19 -32.88
C ALA A 741 -38.89 18.21 -32.95
N LEU A 742 -39.00 17.08 -32.27
CA LEU A 742 -38.14 15.92 -32.46
C LEU A 742 -38.94 14.85 -33.21
N ASP A 743 -38.44 14.36 -34.33
CA ASP A 743 -39.19 13.48 -35.22
C ASP A 743 -38.33 12.37 -35.82
N LEU A 744 -39.01 11.31 -36.24
CA LEU A 744 -38.48 10.27 -37.11
C LEU A 744 -38.97 10.56 -38.53
N VAL A 745 -38.05 10.82 -39.46
CA VAL A 745 -38.38 11.25 -40.82
C VAL A 745 -37.90 10.18 -41.81
N GLN A 746 -38.79 9.76 -42.69
CA GLN A 746 -38.46 8.86 -43.80
C GLN A 746 -38.79 9.54 -45.13
N GLY A 747 -37.74 9.99 -45.84
CA GLY A 747 -37.91 10.86 -47.01
C GLY A 747 -38.56 12.19 -46.58
N ASP A 748 -39.77 12.47 -47.07
CA ASP A 748 -40.56 13.65 -46.69
C ASP A 748 -41.68 13.33 -45.66
N ILE A 749 -41.72 12.10 -45.13
CA ILE A 749 -42.80 11.62 -44.26
C ILE A 749 -42.35 11.68 -42.79
N SER A 750 -43.06 12.48 -42.01
CA SER A 750 -43.00 12.51 -40.53
C SER A 750 -43.66 11.25 -39.96
N LEU A 751 -42.92 10.49 -39.15
CA LEU A 751 -43.37 9.21 -38.60
C LEU A 751 -43.75 9.30 -37.12
N SER A 752 -43.10 10.16 -36.33
CA SER A 752 -43.30 10.22 -34.87
C SER A 752 -43.00 11.62 -34.29
N PRO A 753 -43.75 12.66 -34.70
CA PRO A 753 -43.42 14.03 -34.31
C PRO A 753 -43.75 14.28 -32.85
N GLN A 754 -42.75 14.68 -32.07
CA GLN A 754 -42.88 15.18 -30.70
C GLN A 754 -42.56 16.67 -30.66
N VAL A 755 -43.60 17.50 -30.56
CA VAL A 755 -43.47 18.95 -30.45
C VAL A 755 -43.64 19.36 -28.99
N ASP A 756 -42.56 19.83 -28.37
CA ASP A 756 -42.55 20.26 -26.98
C ASP A 756 -41.50 21.35 -26.73
N MET A 757 -41.66 22.12 -25.67
CA MET A 757 -40.64 23.05 -25.19
C MET A 757 -39.35 22.29 -24.80
N PRO A 758 -38.17 22.92 -24.84
CA PRO A 758 -36.97 22.34 -24.27
C PRO A 758 -37.21 21.80 -22.86
N VAL A 759 -36.61 20.65 -22.56
CA VAL A 759 -36.79 19.91 -21.30
C VAL A 759 -38.26 19.57 -21.02
N LEU A 760 -39.05 19.31 -22.07
CA LEU A 760 -40.50 19.03 -21.99
C LEU A 760 -41.28 20.11 -21.22
N GLY A 761 -40.81 21.36 -21.29
CA GLY A 761 -41.41 22.50 -20.59
C GLY A 761 -41.20 22.54 -19.07
N ARG A 762 -40.48 21.57 -18.49
CA ARG A 762 -40.18 21.53 -17.05
C ARG A 762 -39.14 22.57 -16.64
N TYR A 763 -38.15 22.80 -17.50
CA TYR A 763 -37.13 23.83 -17.33
C TYR A 763 -37.07 24.73 -18.58
N PRO A 764 -38.06 25.63 -18.75
CA PRO A 764 -38.21 26.41 -19.98
C PRO A 764 -37.08 27.42 -20.18
N PRO A 765 -36.69 27.74 -21.43
CA PRO A 765 -35.49 28.53 -21.74
C PRO A 765 -35.39 29.92 -21.11
N HIS A 766 -36.51 30.55 -20.75
CA HIS A 766 -36.51 31.86 -20.10
C HIS A 766 -35.96 31.85 -18.65
N LEU A 767 -35.77 30.66 -18.08
CA LEU A 767 -35.12 30.46 -16.78
C LEU A 767 -33.59 30.29 -16.91
N TRP A 768 -33.09 30.09 -18.13
CA TRP A 768 -31.68 29.78 -18.37
C TRP A 768 -30.85 31.07 -18.33
N GLN A 769 -29.64 30.97 -17.78
CA GLN A 769 -28.66 32.03 -17.84
C GLN A 769 -27.98 32.07 -19.22
N PRO A 770 -27.53 33.25 -19.69
CA PRO A 770 -26.72 33.32 -20.90
C PRO A 770 -25.47 32.45 -20.78
N GLY A 771 -25.27 31.54 -21.73
CA GLY A 771 -24.17 30.58 -21.74
C GLY A 771 -24.44 29.27 -20.99
N GLU A 772 -25.55 29.16 -20.24
CA GLU A 772 -25.95 27.93 -19.53
C GLU A 772 -26.16 26.79 -20.51
N VAL A 773 -25.59 25.64 -20.18
CA VAL A 773 -25.73 24.39 -20.91
C VAL A 773 -26.87 23.61 -20.29
N VAL A 774 -27.79 23.07 -21.09
CA VAL A 774 -28.94 22.32 -20.58
C VAL A 774 -29.10 21.01 -21.32
N LEU A 775 -29.08 19.92 -20.56
CA LEU A 775 -29.25 18.56 -21.02
C LEU A 775 -30.74 18.23 -21.09
N GLU A 776 -31.17 17.82 -22.28
CA GLU A 776 -32.51 17.31 -22.55
C GLU A 776 -32.45 15.90 -23.07
N HIS A 777 -33.55 15.21 -22.85
CA HIS A 777 -33.67 13.81 -22.92
C HIS A 777 -35.08 13.46 -23.42
N ARG A 778 -35.16 12.83 -24.59
CA ARG A 778 -36.42 12.48 -25.26
C ARG A 778 -36.46 11.02 -25.68
N ARG A 779 -37.67 10.47 -25.73
CA ARG A 779 -37.93 9.09 -26.16
C ARG A 779 -38.86 9.09 -27.36
N LEU A 780 -38.36 8.63 -28.50
CA LEU A 780 -39.15 8.38 -29.69
C LEU A 780 -39.56 6.90 -29.74
N VAL A 781 -40.76 6.62 -30.25
CA VAL A 781 -41.20 5.25 -30.52
C VAL A 781 -41.27 5.09 -32.02
N VAL A 782 -40.57 4.07 -32.54
CA VAL A 782 -40.59 3.76 -33.97
C VAL A 782 -41.94 3.16 -34.33
N PRO A 783 -42.69 3.74 -35.27
CA PRO A 783 -44.02 3.22 -35.61
C PRO A 783 -43.92 1.80 -36.19
N PRO A 784 -44.94 0.95 -35.97
CA PRO A 784 -44.96 -0.43 -36.46
C PRO A 784 -44.79 -0.60 -37.99
N GLY A 785 -45.02 0.45 -38.78
CA GLY A 785 -44.94 0.44 -40.25
C GLY A 785 -43.69 1.11 -40.83
N ALA A 786 -42.70 1.47 -40.02
CA ALA A 786 -41.45 2.02 -40.51
C ALA A 786 -40.57 0.91 -41.12
N GLU A 787 -40.12 1.08 -42.36
CA GLU A 787 -39.27 0.12 -43.09
C GLU A 787 -38.13 0.82 -43.81
N GLY A 788 -36.88 0.39 -43.61
CA GLY A 788 -35.70 1.02 -44.22
C GLY A 788 -35.13 2.16 -43.37
N ASP A 789 -34.21 2.94 -43.95
CA ASP A 789 -33.48 3.99 -43.23
C ASP A 789 -34.45 5.11 -42.79
N VAL A 790 -34.31 5.53 -41.52
CA VAL A 790 -35.11 6.61 -40.92
C VAL A 790 -34.18 7.62 -40.25
N ASP A 791 -34.33 8.89 -40.61
CA ASP A 791 -33.53 9.96 -40.03
C ASP A 791 -34.18 10.45 -38.72
N VAL A 792 -33.36 10.69 -37.70
CA VAL A 792 -33.77 11.35 -36.46
C VAL A 792 -33.50 12.84 -36.64
N VAL A 793 -34.56 13.65 -36.62
CA VAL A 793 -34.48 15.09 -36.97
C VAL A 793 -34.97 15.95 -35.81
N VAL A 794 -34.17 16.96 -35.44
CA VAL A 794 -34.58 18.04 -34.54
C VAL A 794 -34.89 19.27 -35.38
N MET A 795 -36.06 19.87 -35.16
CA MET A 795 -36.52 21.06 -35.86
C MET A 795 -36.89 22.17 -34.88
N GLY A 796 -36.45 23.39 -35.15
CA GLY A 796 -36.73 24.59 -34.36
C GLY A 796 -36.73 25.83 -35.26
N GLY A 797 -37.84 26.57 -35.29
CA GLY A 797 -38.02 27.68 -36.21
C GLY A 797 -38.00 27.22 -37.68
N GLU A 798 -37.10 27.78 -38.48
CA GLU A 798 -36.85 27.38 -39.88
C GLU A 798 -35.69 26.38 -40.02
N THR A 799 -35.04 26.00 -38.91
CA THR A 799 -33.87 25.12 -38.90
C THR A 799 -34.29 23.66 -38.66
N ALA A 800 -33.77 22.74 -39.47
CA ALA A 800 -33.91 21.30 -39.29
C ALA A 800 -32.53 20.63 -39.33
N VAL A 801 -32.24 19.77 -38.35
CA VAL A 801 -30.94 19.13 -38.17
C VAL A 801 -31.12 17.63 -38.04
N ILE A 802 -30.48 16.86 -38.92
CA ILE A 802 -30.41 15.40 -38.80
C ILE A 802 -29.35 15.07 -37.75
N ILE A 803 -29.78 14.42 -36.67
CA ILE A 803 -28.93 14.10 -35.51
C ILE A 803 -28.63 12.60 -35.39
N GLY A 804 -29.12 11.78 -36.32
CA GLY A 804 -28.86 10.35 -36.40
C GLY A 804 -29.67 9.69 -37.51
N GLN A 805 -29.31 8.44 -37.82
CA GLN A 805 -30.03 7.59 -38.77
C GLN A 805 -30.17 6.19 -38.17
N LEU A 806 -31.37 5.61 -38.27
CA LEU A 806 -31.80 4.35 -37.65
C LEU A 806 -32.00 3.22 -38.65
#